data_AF-A0A3L7RHF7-F1
#
_entry.id   AF-A0A3L7RHF7-F1
#
_cell.length_a   1.000
_cell.length_b   1.000
_cell.length_c   1.000
_cell.angle_alpha   90.00
_cell.angle_beta   90.00
_cell.angle_gamma   90.00
#
_symmetry.space_group_name_H-M   'P 1'
#
loop_
_entity.id
_entity.type
_entity.pdbx_description
1 polymer ?
#
loop_
_entity_poly.entity_id
_entity_poly.type
_entity_poly.pdbx_seq_one_letter_code
_entity_poly.pdbx_strand_id
1 'polypeptide(L)'
;MNIRPRPISRRAALQGTGVFMALPWLEAMGPLTAWAENSNPKFVAPNRMAFLYTPNGKNMADWTPKTEGNNFELTPILEPLAAVKHKIMVLTGLTADGARAHGDGGGDHARALSAFLTGAHPKKTDGNDIRNGVSIDQVAASRLGGKTRLSSLEIGTEPGAMAGNCDSGYSCVYSSTMSWRSSTQPLPKQVNPKLVFERLFASSNDPLKASRDAIQKSILDFVRDDSKSLANKLGVNDVRKLDEYFSSIRDIELRIERAQKLPPVKTPDYAIPAGIPANYEEHLRLMCDLLALSFQSDVTRIATFVLANEASNKPYPFLQVSEGHHDLSHHGGDASKQAKLKQINIFHTKQLAYLLNKLESIQEGDGTLLDHSMIAYGSGIHDGNAHNHEDLPIILAGGGCGTLSQGRHIRLKKETPLSNLWVSMLNRMDVSVEKLGDSSGALSELFDPNAKPTAKPQPKVVVKPKPIMCKPGELLVDDDFESGKFGKAWFRITGKFDATSGQLKCAELPSDNHHSELSTGSTGPLQSQNFVIQFSFKLDGAKMLAIGLENPKGHVARAIASPNGFEIMKWSGKKDQQKLTLDDNQWHHALVEIHGSEMVAQVDNNPPLYFEDETLKTEKPRLVLINYGQFAWFDDVKVWKGEASETWPERRKQLKK
;
A
#
# COMPACT_ATOMS: atom_id res chain seq x y z
N MET A 1 -0.65 -34.81 19.49
CA MET A 1 -1.29 -34.04 20.58
C MET A 1 -0.99 -32.56 20.36
N ASN A 2 -1.98 -31.77 19.92
CA ASN A 2 -1.81 -30.32 19.80
C ASN A 2 -1.99 -29.67 21.16
N ILE A 3 -0.89 -29.38 21.84
CA ILE A 3 -0.90 -28.59 23.08
C ILE A 3 -1.07 -27.12 22.67
N ARG A 4 -2.28 -26.58 22.81
CA ARG A 4 -2.50 -25.12 22.72
C ARG A 4 -1.83 -24.47 23.93
N PRO A 5 -0.90 -23.51 23.77
CA PRO A 5 -0.36 -22.77 24.89
C PRO A 5 -1.49 -21.97 25.56
N ARG A 6 -1.66 -22.15 26.87
CA ARG A 6 -2.59 -21.35 27.68
C ARG A 6 -1.90 -20.04 28.06
N PRO A 7 -2.52 -18.86 27.86
CA PRO A 7 -1.91 -17.60 28.24
C PRO A 7 -1.69 -17.54 29.76
N ILE A 8 -0.47 -17.22 30.17
CA ILE A 8 -0.12 -17.05 31.58
C ILE A 8 -0.47 -15.62 31.97
N SER A 9 -1.27 -15.44 33.03
CA SER A 9 -1.58 -14.09 33.51
C SER A 9 -0.33 -13.43 34.11
N ARG A 10 -0.18 -12.12 33.90
CA ARG A 10 0.91 -11.29 34.47
C ARG A 10 1.04 -11.47 36.00
N ARG A 11 -0.08 -11.74 36.68
CA ARG A 11 -0.15 -12.04 38.12
C ARG A 11 0.43 -13.41 38.47
N ALA A 12 0.20 -14.43 37.64
CA ALA A 12 0.77 -15.76 37.84
C ALA A 12 2.30 -15.78 37.64
N ALA A 13 2.82 -14.99 36.70
CA ALA A 13 4.26 -14.85 36.48
C ALA A 13 4.98 -14.16 37.66
N LEU A 14 4.33 -13.21 38.34
CA LEU A 14 4.88 -12.47 39.48
C LEU A 14 4.73 -13.19 40.83
N GLN A 15 3.90 -14.24 40.90
CA GLN A 15 3.68 -15.03 42.13
C GLN A 15 4.62 -16.24 42.26
N GLY A 16 5.41 -16.56 41.23
CA GLY A 16 6.39 -17.65 41.24
C GLY A 16 7.79 -17.19 41.63
N THR A 17 8.11 -17.26 42.93
CA THR A 17 9.47 -17.44 43.51
C THR A 17 10.64 -16.55 43.01
N GLY A 18 10.88 -15.44 43.71
CA GLY A 18 12.08 -15.29 44.56
C GLY A 18 13.49 -15.14 43.97
N VAL A 19 13.72 -15.19 42.65
CA VAL A 19 15.04 -14.93 42.06
C VAL A 19 14.90 -14.02 40.84
N PHE A 20 15.48 -12.82 40.90
CA PHE A 20 15.60 -11.90 39.76
C PHE A 20 16.58 -12.49 38.72
N MET A 21 16.11 -13.43 37.91
CA MET A 21 16.66 -13.67 36.58
C MET A 21 15.69 -13.06 35.58
N ALA A 22 16.18 -12.12 34.75
CA ALA A 22 15.41 -11.57 33.65
C ALA A 22 15.06 -12.70 32.66
N LEU A 23 13.88 -13.30 32.83
CA LEU A 23 13.40 -14.32 31.91
C LEU A 23 13.09 -13.65 30.55
N PRO A 24 13.55 -14.24 29.43
CA PRO A 24 13.13 -13.81 28.09
C PRO A 24 11.61 -13.85 27.96
N TRP A 25 11.02 -12.87 27.27
CA TRP A 25 9.58 -12.86 27.00
C TRP A 25 9.21 -14.08 26.13
N LEU A 26 8.45 -15.01 26.69
CA LEU A 26 7.99 -16.20 25.98
C LEU A 26 6.72 -15.88 25.18
N GLU A 27 6.56 -16.41 23.97
CA GLU A 27 5.35 -16.20 23.13
C GLU A 27 4.03 -16.54 23.86
N ALA A 28 4.09 -17.42 24.86
CA ALA A 28 2.96 -17.76 25.74
C ALA A 28 2.49 -16.60 26.65
N MET A 29 3.23 -15.49 26.72
CA MET A 29 2.95 -14.31 27.57
C MET A 29 2.13 -13.24 26.85
N GLY A 30 1.77 -13.46 25.58
CA GLY A 30 0.85 -12.64 24.80
C GLY A 30 1.54 -11.85 23.68
N PRO A 31 0.75 -11.26 22.76
CA PRO A 31 1.25 -10.74 21.49
C PRO A 31 1.88 -9.36 21.65
N LEU A 32 3.05 -9.16 21.03
CA LEU A 32 3.87 -7.93 21.15
C LEU A 32 3.44 -6.80 20.20
N THR A 33 2.53 -7.09 19.27
CA THR A 33 1.96 -6.13 18.31
C THR A 33 0.44 -6.22 18.31
N ALA A 34 -0.24 -5.08 18.07
CA ALA A 34 -1.71 -5.03 18.05
C ALA A 34 -2.32 -5.89 16.93
N TRP A 35 -1.55 -6.15 15.87
CA TRP A 35 -1.91 -7.07 14.80
C TRP A 35 -1.92 -8.54 15.28
N ALA A 36 -0.92 -8.93 16.08
CA ALA A 36 -0.76 -10.32 16.54
C ALA A 36 -1.83 -10.78 17.55
N GLU A 37 -2.60 -9.85 18.14
CA GLU A 37 -3.66 -10.18 19.12
C GLU A 37 -4.95 -10.71 18.53
N ASN A 38 -5.24 -10.39 17.26
CA ASN A 38 -6.42 -10.88 16.55
C ASN A 38 -6.06 -11.77 15.36
N SER A 39 -4.76 -12.06 15.16
CA SER A 39 -4.30 -12.92 14.09
C SER A 39 -4.50 -14.40 14.44
N ASN A 40 -5.39 -15.06 13.70
CA ASN A 40 -5.32 -16.52 13.52
C ASN A 40 -3.88 -16.85 13.03
N PRO A 41 -3.19 -17.92 13.48
CA PRO A 41 -1.82 -18.30 13.05
C PRO A 41 -1.63 -18.55 11.52
N LYS A 42 -2.62 -18.20 10.70
CA LYS A 42 -2.59 -18.19 9.24
C LYS A 42 -2.45 -16.79 8.61
N PHE A 43 -2.54 -15.69 9.38
CA PHE A 43 -2.38 -14.34 8.82
C PHE A 43 -0.90 -13.94 8.81
N VAL A 44 -0.46 -13.34 7.71
CA VAL A 44 0.91 -12.84 7.49
C VAL A 44 1.00 -11.39 7.95
N ALA A 45 2.10 -11.02 8.62
CA ALA A 45 2.31 -9.66 9.06
C ALA A 45 2.27 -8.67 7.87
N PRO A 46 1.61 -7.51 8.01
CA PRO A 46 1.44 -6.59 6.90
C PRO A 46 2.78 -5.94 6.55
N ASN A 47 3.05 -5.81 5.25
CA ASN A 47 4.21 -5.03 4.81
C ASN A 47 3.96 -3.54 5.07
N ARG A 48 5.03 -2.82 5.40
CA ARG A 48 5.03 -1.39 5.68
C ARG A 48 6.16 -0.74 4.92
N MET A 49 6.03 0.55 4.64
CA MET A 49 7.13 1.29 4.03
C MET A 49 7.32 2.67 4.60
N ALA A 50 8.58 3.08 4.72
CA ALA A 50 8.95 4.42 5.12
C ALA A 50 10.03 5.02 4.21
N PHE A 51 9.98 6.34 4.05
CA PHE A 51 10.96 7.12 3.29
C PHE A 51 11.63 8.14 4.21
N LEU A 52 12.92 7.95 4.46
CA LEU A 52 13.76 8.85 5.27
C LEU A 52 14.64 9.70 4.36
N TYR A 53 14.66 11.00 4.63
CA TYR A 53 15.39 11.96 3.80
C TYR A 53 16.40 12.78 4.59
N THR A 54 17.61 12.91 4.04
CA THR A 54 18.66 13.81 4.53
C THR A 54 19.02 14.85 3.46
N PRO A 55 19.15 16.14 3.82
CA PRO A 55 19.39 17.19 2.84
C PRO A 55 20.87 17.35 2.48
N ASN A 56 21.14 18.20 1.47
CA ASN A 56 22.46 18.75 1.11
C ASN A 56 23.49 17.71 0.58
N GLY A 57 23.03 16.54 0.14
CA GLY A 57 23.91 15.49 -0.38
C GLY A 57 24.88 14.91 0.65
N LYS A 58 25.90 14.20 0.17
CA LYS A 58 26.88 13.51 1.02
C LYS A 58 28.30 13.65 0.50
N ASN A 59 29.27 13.44 1.38
CA ASN A 59 30.64 13.16 0.95
C ASN A 59 30.70 11.77 0.31
N MET A 60 30.64 11.72 -1.02
CA MET A 60 30.45 10.47 -1.75
C MET A 60 31.66 9.52 -1.73
N ALA A 61 32.87 10.05 -1.54
CA ALA A 61 34.08 9.25 -1.38
C ALA A 61 34.03 8.35 -0.13
N ASP A 62 33.36 8.82 0.93
CA ASP A 62 33.16 8.10 2.19
C ASP A 62 31.78 7.43 2.29
N TRP A 63 30.92 7.56 1.28
CA TRP A 63 29.60 6.92 1.20
C TRP A 63 29.61 5.65 0.35
N THR A 64 30.21 5.71 -0.85
CA THR A 64 30.02 4.68 -1.88
C THR A 64 30.97 3.48 -1.69
N PRO A 65 30.45 2.26 -1.46
CA PRO A 65 31.28 1.07 -1.41
C PRO A 65 31.98 0.80 -2.76
N LYS A 66 33.25 0.38 -2.70
CA LYS A 66 34.04 0.08 -3.90
C LYS A 66 33.66 -1.25 -4.56
N THR A 67 33.30 -2.25 -3.74
CA THR A 67 32.99 -3.61 -4.19
C THR A 67 31.48 -3.81 -4.28
N GLU A 68 31.01 -4.51 -5.31
CA GLU A 68 29.60 -4.87 -5.50
C GLU A 68 29.26 -6.23 -4.87
N GLY A 69 27.97 -6.52 -4.71
CA GLY A 69 27.46 -7.78 -4.18
C GLY A 69 27.57 -7.88 -2.66
N ASN A 70 27.57 -9.12 -2.14
CA ASN A 70 27.40 -9.41 -0.72
C ASN A 70 28.66 -9.07 0.12
N ASN A 71 29.81 -9.02 -0.53
CA ASN A 71 31.11 -8.81 0.11
C ASN A 71 31.52 -7.33 0.15
N PHE A 72 30.60 -6.41 -0.07
CA PHE A 72 30.90 -4.99 0.01
C PHE A 72 31.34 -4.60 1.44
N GLU A 73 32.27 -3.66 1.52
CA GLU A 73 32.76 -3.12 2.78
C GLU A 73 31.95 -1.89 3.16
N LEU A 74 31.66 -1.73 4.45
CA LEU A 74 31.04 -0.50 4.95
C LEU A 74 32.09 0.61 4.90
N THR A 75 31.77 1.67 4.18
CA THR A 75 32.56 2.90 4.18
C THR A 75 32.35 3.67 5.48
N PRO A 76 33.18 4.68 5.80
CA PRO A 76 33.08 5.41 7.06
C PRO A 76 31.69 6.00 7.35
N ILE A 77 30.97 6.50 6.35
CA ILE A 77 29.60 7.02 6.56
C ILE A 77 28.60 5.88 6.82
N LEU A 78 28.85 4.68 6.30
CA LEU A 78 27.97 3.51 6.46
C LEU A 78 28.30 2.65 7.68
N GLU A 79 29.46 2.86 8.31
CA GLU A 79 29.93 2.12 9.50
C GLU A 79 28.86 1.98 10.61
N PRO A 80 28.06 3.01 10.94
CA PRO A 80 27.03 2.88 11.98
C PRO A 80 25.98 1.78 11.72
N LEU A 81 25.84 1.32 10.47
CA LEU A 81 24.91 0.28 10.07
C LEU A 81 25.46 -1.13 10.23
N ALA A 82 26.65 -1.31 10.81
CA ALA A 82 27.32 -2.62 10.94
C ALA A 82 26.42 -3.72 11.53
N ALA A 83 25.67 -3.42 12.60
CA ALA A 83 24.77 -4.37 13.25
C ALA A 83 23.64 -4.88 12.33
N VAL A 84 23.23 -4.05 11.37
CA VAL A 84 22.12 -4.33 10.44
C VAL A 84 22.59 -4.46 8.99
N LYS A 85 23.91 -4.63 8.74
CA LYS A 85 24.48 -4.74 7.38
C LYS A 85 23.76 -5.78 6.53
N HIS A 86 23.40 -6.91 7.13
CA HIS A 86 22.71 -8.03 6.48
C HIS A 86 21.24 -7.71 6.12
N LYS A 87 20.67 -6.59 6.62
CA LYS A 87 19.31 -6.13 6.34
C LYS A 87 19.26 -4.91 5.42
N ILE A 88 20.38 -4.44 4.88
CA ILE A 88 20.43 -3.26 4.00
C ILE A 88 20.93 -3.59 2.60
N MET A 89 20.48 -2.81 1.61
CA MET A 89 21.07 -2.70 0.29
C MET A 89 21.56 -1.29 0.07
N VAL A 90 22.82 -1.14 -0.35
CA VAL A 90 23.33 0.13 -0.88
C VAL A 90 23.05 0.12 -2.37
N LEU A 91 22.39 1.16 -2.88
CA LEU A 91 22.01 1.27 -4.29
C LEU A 91 22.77 2.43 -4.93
N THR A 92 23.49 2.15 -6.02
CA THR A 92 24.19 3.15 -6.84
C THR A 92 23.67 3.13 -8.27
N GLY A 93 23.83 4.24 -9.00
CA GLY A 93 23.36 4.45 -10.37
C GLY A 93 21.95 5.08 -10.49
N LEU A 94 21.24 5.27 -9.37
CA LEU A 94 19.91 5.88 -9.32
C LEU A 94 19.97 7.39 -9.55
N THR A 95 19.03 7.94 -10.31
CA THR A 95 19.03 9.33 -10.76
C THR A 95 17.65 9.95 -10.57
N ALA A 96 17.59 11.18 -10.03
CA ALA A 96 16.38 11.98 -10.00
C ALA A 96 16.39 12.99 -11.15
N ASP A 97 15.95 12.60 -12.35
CA ASP A 97 16.02 13.48 -13.52
C ASP A 97 15.14 14.73 -13.34
N GLY A 98 13.98 14.58 -12.69
CA GLY A 98 13.13 15.72 -12.31
C GLY A 98 13.80 16.75 -11.40
N ALA A 99 14.91 16.38 -10.73
CA ALA A 99 15.65 17.32 -9.89
C ALA A 99 16.62 18.22 -10.68
N ARG A 100 16.91 17.89 -11.94
CA ARG A 100 17.83 18.66 -12.79
C ARG A 100 17.25 20.00 -13.21
N ALA A 101 18.13 20.85 -13.74
CA ALA A 101 17.79 22.20 -14.14
C ALA A 101 16.69 22.32 -15.19
N HIS A 102 16.70 21.49 -16.24
CA HIS A 102 15.73 21.57 -17.35
C HIS A 102 15.51 22.99 -17.91
N GLY A 103 16.52 23.86 -17.82
CA GLY A 103 16.47 25.26 -18.26
C GLY A 103 16.17 26.29 -17.16
N ASP A 104 15.81 25.86 -15.95
CA ASP A 104 15.44 26.74 -14.84
C ASP A 104 16.63 27.42 -14.14
N GLY A 105 17.87 27.02 -14.43
CA GLY A 105 19.06 27.50 -13.73
C GLY A 105 19.13 26.98 -12.29
N GLY A 106 19.59 27.80 -11.34
CA GLY A 106 19.65 27.45 -9.91
C GLY A 106 18.28 27.07 -9.34
N GLY A 107 18.28 26.31 -8.24
CA GLY A 107 17.07 25.70 -7.68
C GLY A 107 17.26 24.25 -7.21
N ASP A 108 18.49 23.76 -7.17
CA ASP A 108 18.84 22.35 -7.01
C ASP A 108 18.34 21.76 -5.68
N HIS A 109 18.31 22.54 -4.61
CA HIS A 109 17.83 22.10 -3.30
C HIS A 109 16.30 21.98 -3.28
N ALA A 110 15.58 22.95 -3.83
CA ALA A 110 14.12 22.87 -3.98
C ALA A 110 13.70 21.70 -4.85
N ARG A 111 14.40 21.50 -5.98
CA ARG A 111 14.15 20.41 -6.91
C ARG A 111 14.49 19.05 -6.32
N ALA A 112 15.60 18.92 -5.58
CA ALA A 112 16.04 17.68 -4.96
C ALA A 112 14.98 17.04 -4.05
N LEU A 113 14.43 17.79 -3.10
CA LEU A 113 13.41 17.25 -2.19
C LEU A 113 12.09 16.99 -2.92
N SER A 114 11.68 17.91 -3.79
CA SER A 114 10.41 17.84 -4.52
C SER A 114 10.33 16.67 -5.49
N ALA A 115 11.42 16.36 -6.19
CA ALA A 115 11.49 15.27 -7.14
C ALA A 115 11.71 13.92 -6.45
N PHE A 116 12.25 13.90 -5.22
CA PHE A 116 12.72 12.67 -4.57
C PHE A 116 11.65 11.57 -4.52
N LEU A 117 10.43 11.87 -4.08
CA LEU A 117 9.32 10.89 -4.02
C LEU A 117 8.32 10.99 -5.17
N THR A 118 8.37 12.04 -5.97
CA THR A 118 7.40 12.29 -7.05
C THR A 118 7.92 11.85 -8.42
N GLY A 119 9.24 11.82 -8.60
CA GLY A 119 9.89 11.65 -9.90
C GLY A 119 9.54 12.75 -10.91
N ALA A 120 9.00 13.88 -10.44
CA ALA A 120 8.50 14.96 -11.28
C ALA A 120 9.37 16.22 -11.09
N HIS A 121 9.48 17.00 -12.17
CA HIS A 121 10.10 18.31 -12.11
C HIS A 121 9.09 19.32 -11.51
N PRO A 122 9.40 19.96 -10.36
CA PRO A 122 8.49 20.95 -9.79
C PRO A 122 8.46 22.20 -10.65
N LYS A 123 7.29 22.85 -10.75
CA LYS A 123 7.17 24.12 -11.45
C LYS A 123 7.96 25.20 -10.71
N LYS A 124 8.88 25.87 -11.40
CA LYS A 124 9.53 27.08 -10.89
C LYS A 124 8.52 28.21 -10.67
N THR A 125 8.28 28.51 -9.40
CA THR A 125 7.45 29.62 -8.93
C THR A 125 7.74 29.83 -7.45
N ASP A 126 7.80 31.08 -7.00
CA ASP A 126 7.78 31.48 -5.59
C ASP A 126 6.39 31.99 -5.15
N GLY A 127 5.43 31.97 -6.08
CA GLY A 127 4.04 32.34 -5.89
C GLY A 127 3.15 31.19 -5.42
N ASN A 128 1.85 31.43 -5.43
CA ASN A 128 0.87 30.47 -4.94
C ASN A 128 0.60 29.33 -5.93
N ASP A 129 0.99 29.42 -7.20
CA ASP A 129 0.65 28.50 -8.28
C ASP A 129 1.59 27.27 -8.37
N ILE A 130 2.00 26.77 -7.20
CA ILE A 130 2.86 25.59 -7.03
C ILE A 130 2.29 24.37 -7.77
N ARG A 131 3.17 23.61 -8.43
CA ARG A 131 2.86 22.35 -9.10
C ARG A 131 4.01 21.36 -9.03
N ASN A 132 3.69 20.10 -8.77
CA ASN A 132 4.62 18.98 -8.75
C ASN A 132 3.90 17.68 -9.20
N GLY A 133 4.49 16.50 -8.95
CA GLY A 133 3.85 15.19 -9.10
C GLY A 133 3.24 14.66 -7.79
N VAL A 134 2.41 13.62 -7.89
CA VAL A 134 1.95 12.83 -6.72
C VAL A 134 3.14 12.01 -6.21
N SER A 135 3.37 12.00 -4.90
CA SER A 135 4.47 11.24 -4.30
C SER A 135 4.10 9.77 -4.06
N ILE A 136 5.10 8.87 -4.09
CA ILE A 136 4.90 7.43 -3.88
C ILE A 136 4.14 7.10 -2.59
N ASP A 137 4.47 7.74 -1.48
CA ASP A 137 3.82 7.52 -0.20
C ASP A 137 2.31 7.82 -0.29
N GLN A 138 1.92 8.85 -1.04
CA GLN A 138 0.51 9.20 -1.24
C GLN A 138 -0.19 8.33 -2.28
N VAL A 139 0.51 7.85 -3.31
CA VAL A 139 0.00 6.80 -4.20
C VAL A 139 -0.37 5.56 -3.37
N ALA A 140 0.52 5.11 -2.50
CA ALA A 140 0.21 3.99 -1.62
C ALA A 140 -0.89 4.30 -0.60
N ALA A 141 -0.88 5.50 -0.01
CA ALA A 141 -1.89 5.91 0.98
C ALA A 141 -3.30 5.89 0.38
N SER A 142 -3.44 6.26 -0.89
CA SER A 142 -4.72 6.21 -1.61
C SER A 142 -5.27 4.80 -1.78
N ARG A 143 -4.40 3.78 -1.88
CA ARG A 143 -4.78 2.38 -2.13
C ARG A 143 -4.85 1.53 -0.86
N LEU A 144 -3.98 1.81 0.11
CA LEU A 144 -3.82 1.01 1.33
C LEU A 144 -4.35 1.69 2.57
N GLY A 145 -4.56 3.01 2.54
CA GLY A 145 -4.92 3.79 3.72
C GLY A 145 -6.26 3.41 4.34
N GLY A 146 -7.16 2.74 3.59
CA GLY A 146 -8.39 2.17 4.13
C GLY A 146 -8.18 1.00 5.11
N LYS A 147 -6.99 0.40 5.13
CA LYS A 147 -6.64 -0.74 6.00
C LYS A 147 -6.15 -0.32 7.39
N THR A 148 -5.83 0.95 7.60
CA THR A 148 -5.29 1.50 8.86
C THR A 148 -5.99 2.79 9.26
N ARG A 149 -5.82 3.23 10.51
CA ARG A 149 -6.49 4.46 11.01
C ARG A 149 -5.99 5.71 10.31
N LEU A 150 -4.68 5.81 10.11
CA LEU A 150 -4.04 6.87 9.33
C LEU A 150 -3.60 6.29 7.98
N SER A 151 -3.95 6.97 6.89
CA SER A 151 -3.54 6.56 5.55
C SER A 151 -2.03 6.62 5.36
N SER A 152 -1.39 7.61 5.98
CA SER A 152 0.05 7.87 5.97
C SER A 152 0.44 8.77 7.15
N LEU A 153 1.73 8.81 7.46
CA LEU A 153 2.32 9.65 8.51
C LEU A 153 3.49 10.49 7.97
N GLU A 154 3.29 11.80 7.88
CA GLU A 154 4.29 12.77 7.42
C GLU A 154 4.93 13.48 8.61
N ILE A 155 6.23 13.22 8.84
CA ILE A 155 6.97 13.71 10.01
C ILE A 155 8.33 14.31 9.65
N GLY A 156 8.85 15.15 10.55
CA GLY A 156 10.17 15.75 10.41
C GLY A 156 10.67 16.38 11.69
N THR A 157 11.85 16.99 11.63
CA THR A 157 12.46 17.67 12.78
C THR A 157 12.78 19.15 12.54
N GLU A 158 12.40 19.67 11.37
CA GLU A 158 12.54 21.09 11.04
C GLU A 158 11.23 21.63 10.44
N PRO A 159 10.66 22.73 10.99
CA PRO A 159 9.47 23.34 10.43
C PRO A 159 9.70 23.72 8.95
N GLY A 160 8.68 23.52 8.11
CA GLY A 160 8.70 23.99 6.73
C GLY A 160 8.09 25.38 6.61
N ALA A 161 8.49 26.12 5.57
CA ALA A 161 7.79 27.32 5.13
C ALA A 161 6.97 27.00 3.87
N MET A 162 5.71 27.45 3.83
CA MET A 162 4.77 27.13 2.74
C MET A 162 4.77 28.16 1.59
N ALA A 163 5.43 29.31 1.80
CA ALA A 163 5.49 30.41 0.85
C ALA A 163 6.82 31.15 0.98
N GLY A 164 7.19 31.90 -0.05
CA GLY A 164 8.43 32.66 -0.14
C GLY A 164 9.42 32.04 -1.13
N ASN A 165 10.46 32.78 -1.45
CA ASN A 165 11.51 32.37 -2.37
C ASN A 165 12.68 31.80 -1.57
N CYS A 166 12.77 30.47 -1.48
CA CYS A 166 13.80 29.80 -0.68
C CYS A 166 14.96 29.28 -1.53
N ASP A 167 14.79 29.19 -2.84
CA ASP A 167 15.85 28.72 -3.73
C ASP A 167 15.65 29.25 -5.14
N SER A 168 16.26 30.39 -5.46
CA SER A 168 16.42 30.86 -6.84
C SER A 168 15.11 31.01 -7.65
N GLY A 169 14.00 31.40 -7.01
CA GLY A 169 12.68 31.52 -7.62
C GLY A 169 11.76 30.30 -7.43
N TYR A 170 12.18 29.31 -6.64
CA TYR A 170 11.34 28.22 -6.16
C TYR A 170 10.75 28.54 -4.78
N SER A 171 9.48 28.18 -4.62
CA SER A 171 8.73 28.30 -3.37
C SER A 171 9.34 27.43 -2.27
N CYS A 172 9.38 27.97 -1.05
CA CYS A 172 9.84 27.27 0.15
C CYS A 172 9.16 25.92 0.41
N VAL A 173 7.97 25.69 -0.14
CA VAL A 173 7.30 24.40 -0.04
C VAL A 173 8.11 23.27 -0.67
N TYR A 174 8.84 23.57 -1.75
CA TYR A 174 9.63 22.59 -2.50
C TYR A 174 10.86 22.12 -1.73
N SER A 175 11.49 22.98 -0.91
CA SER A 175 12.63 22.62 -0.07
C SER A 175 12.24 22.07 1.31
N SER A 176 10.94 22.08 1.64
CA SER A 176 10.46 21.69 2.98
C SER A 176 9.40 20.59 3.00
N THR A 177 8.81 20.24 1.87
CA THR A 177 7.72 19.24 1.77
C THR A 177 8.01 18.19 0.70
N MET A 178 8.16 16.96 1.15
CA MET A 178 8.46 15.80 0.29
C MET A 178 7.21 15.04 -0.16
N SER A 179 6.14 15.06 0.65
CA SER A 179 4.89 14.35 0.38
C SER A 179 3.91 15.24 -0.37
N TRP A 180 3.36 14.76 -1.48
CA TRP A 180 2.44 15.46 -2.37
C TRP A 180 1.25 14.56 -2.68
N ARG A 181 0.08 14.93 -2.17
CA ARG A 181 -1.17 14.17 -2.38
C ARG A 181 -1.67 14.27 -3.81
N SER A 182 -1.55 15.45 -4.40
CA SER A 182 -1.91 15.75 -5.78
C SER A 182 -0.81 16.62 -6.38
N SER A 183 -0.92 16.92 -7.67
CA SER A 183 0.01 17.83 -8.34
C SER A 183 0.06 19.24 -7.73
N THR A 184 -0.91 19.61 -6.89
CA THR A 184 -1.00 20.95 -6.30
C THR A 184 -1.15 20.94 -4.78
N GLN A 185 -1.23 19.76 -4.16
CA GLN A 185 -1.49 19.63 -2.73
C GLN A 185 -0.31 19.00 -2.00
N PRO A 186 0.64 19.82 -1.51
CA PRO A 186 1.70 19.36 -0.62
C PRO A 186 1.14 18.97 0.75
N LEU A 187 1.75 17.99 1.42
CA LEU A 187 1.41 17.56 2.78
C LEU A 187 2.55 17.92 3.74
N PRO A 188 2.40 19.01 4.53
CA PRO A 188 3.41 19.43 5.46
C PRO A 188 3.68 18.37 6.53
N LYS A 189 4.95 18.25 6.91
CA LYS A 189 5.38 17.35 7.98
C LYS A 189 5.08 17.90 9.36
N GLN A 190 4.65 17.03 10.27
CA GLN A 190 4.52 17.36 11.69
C GLN A 190 5.87 17.23 12.38
N VAL A 191 6.28 18.28 13.10
CA VAL A 191 7.59 18.34 13.76
C VAL A 191 7.54 18.21 15.27
N ASN A 192 6.37 18.34 15.88
CA ASN A 192 6.20 18.21 17.32
C ASN A 192 5.87 16.75 17.69
N PRO A 193 6.77 16.04 18.42
CA PRO A 193 6.54 14.65 18.84
C PRO A 193 5.24 14.43 19.61
N LYS A 194 4.83 15.41 20.43
CA LYS A 194 3.56 15.36 21.18
C LYS A 194 2.36 15.31 20.24
N LEU A 195 2.33 16.18 19.23
CA LEU A 195 1.25 16.22 18.25
C LEU A 195 1.23 14.98 17.36
N VAL A 196 2.40 14.40 17.06
CA VAL A 196 2.47 13.09 16.38
C VAL A 196 1.86 12.01 17.26
N PHE A 197 2.26 11.91 18.53
CA PHE A 197 1.73 10.92 19.46
C PHE A 197 0.20 11.05 19.61
N GLU A 198 -0.31 12.26 19.77
CA GLU A 198 -1.76 12.53 19.79
C GLU A 198 -2.42 12.14 18.46
N ARG A 199 -1.79 12.41 17.31
CA ARG A 199 -2.31 11.95 16.01
C ARG A 199 -2.36 10.42 15.91
N LEU A 200 -1.41 9.70 16.52
CA LEU A 200 -1.41 8.24 16.52
C LEU A 200 -2.49 7.66 17.47
N PHE A 201 -2.69 8.26 18.65
CA PHE A 201 -3.40 7.61 19.76
C PHE A 201 -4.58 8.39 20.37
N ALA A 202 -4.90 9.62 19.96
CA ALA A 202 -5.98 10.43 20.57
C ALA A 202 -7.43 9.94 20.28
N SER A 203 -7.59 8.66 19.92
CA SER A 203 -8.89 8.02 19.63
C SER A 203 -9.31 7.00 20.69
N SER A 204 -8.56 6.84 21.79
CA SER A 204 -8.81 5.73 22.72
C SER A 204 -9.89 5.97 23.78
N ASN A 205 -10.28 7.20 24.17
CA ASN A 205 -10.99 7.39 25.47
C ASN A 205 -11.99 8.58 25.64
N ASP A 206 -12.53 9.25 24.59
CA ASP A 206 -13.52 10.35 24.81
C ASP A 206 -14.93 10.07 24.21
N PRO A 207 -15.94 9.72 25.04
CA PRO A 207 -17.32 9.49 24.61
C PRO A 207 -18.04 10.75 24.08
N LEU A 208 -17.62 11.96 24.49
CA LEU A 208 -18.25 13.22 24.04
C LEU A 208 -17.84 13.60 22.61
N LYS A 209 -16.81 12.96 22.07
CA LYS A 209 -16.26 13.25 20.74
C LYS A 209 -17.10 12.63 19.62
N ALA A 210 -17.63 11.43 19.80
CA ALA A 210 -18.50 10.77 18.80
C ALA A 210 -19.76 11.60 18.46
N SER A 211 -20.31 12.32 19.45
CA SER A 211 -21.44 13.24 19.25
C SER A 211 -21.02 14.52 18.48
N ARG A 212 -19.85 15.07 18.80
CA ARG A 212 -19.28 16.23 18.07
C ARG A 212 -18.93 15.89 16.63
N ASP A 213 -18.38 14.70 16.40
CA ASP A 213 -17.98 14.18 15.09
C ASP A 213 -19.20 13.94 14.18
N ALA A 214 -20.32 13.45 14.74
CA ALA A 214 -21.59 13.29 14.02
C ALA A 214 -22.21 14.64 13.61
N ILE A 215 -22.15 15.64 14.50
CA ILE A 215 -22.61 17.00 14.21
C ILE A 215 -21.72 17.66 13.15
N GLN A 216 -20.39 17.50 13.24
CA GLN A 216 -19.46 18.01 12.24
C GLN A 216 -19.73 17.40 10.86
N LYS A 217 -19.91 16.08 10.76
CA LYS A 217 -20.23 15.41 9.48
C LYS A 217 -21.49 16.00 8.82
N SER A 218 -22.56 16.22 9.59
CA SER A 218 -23.80 16.81 9.08
C SER A 218 -23.64 18.27 8.61
N ILE A 219 -22.81 19.06 9.30
CA ILE A 219 -22.51 20.44 8.90
C ILE A 219 -21.67 20.45 7.61
N LEU A 220 -20.75 19.50 7.47
CA LEU A 220 -19.85 19.39 6.34
C LEU A 220 -20.55 18.94 5.06
N ASP A 221 -21.48 17.99 5.16
CA ASP A 221 -22.34 17.59 4.03
C ASP A 221 -23.14 18.80 3.51
N PHE A 222 -23.67 19.64 4.41
CA PHE A 222 -24.38 20.87 4.06
C PHE A 222 -23.45 21.90 3.38
N VAL A 223 -22.26 22.15 3.93
CA VAL A 223 -21.28 23.09 3.35
C VAL A 223 -20.77 22.59 1.99
N ARG A 224 -20.67 21.27 1.76
CA ARG A 224 -20.19 20.67 0.52
C ARG A 224 -21.15 20.85 -0.65
N ASP A 225 -22.45 20.86 -0.42
CA ASP A 225 -23.44 21.08 -1.48
C ASP A 225 -23.56 22.57 -1.85
N ASP A 226 -23.52 23.48 -0.87
CA ASP A 226 -23.51 24.93 -1.13
C ASP A 226 -22.23 25.40 -1.84
N SER A 227 -21.09 24.78 -1.52
CA SER A 227 -19.81 25.11 -2.12
C SER A 227 -19.65 24.67 -3.58
N LYS A 228 -20.39 23.66 -4.07
CA LYS A 228 -20.43 23.33 -5.51
C LYS A 228 -21.00 24.49 -6.33
N SER A 229 -22.03 25.16 -5.81
CA SER A 229 -22.61 26.35 -6.43
C SER A 229 -21.65 27.54 -6.39
N LEU A 230 -20.88 27.66 -5.29
CA LEU A 230 -19.86 28.69 -5.12
C LEU A 230 -18.63 28.47 -6.02
N ALA A 231 -18.19 27.23 -6.21
CA ALA A 231 -17.04 26.87 -7.04
C ALA A 231 -17.20 27.34 -8.51
N ASN A 232 -18.44 27.33 -9.03
CA ASN A 232 -18.76 27.83 -10.37
C ASN A 232 -18.62 29.35 -10.52
N LYS A 233 -18.46 30.09 -9.42
CA LYS A 233 -18.34 31.56 -9.38
C LYS A 233 -16.96 32.04 -8.95
N LEU A 234 -16.06 31.13 -8.60
CA LEU A 234 -14.75 31.43 -8.02
C LEU A 234 -13.64 31.34 -9.06
N GLY A 235 -12.56 32.10 -8.82
CA GLY A 235 -11.33 31.98 -9.61
C GLY A 235 -10.60 30.67 -9.33
N VAL A 236 -9.73 30.24 -10.26
CA VAL A 236 -8.98 28.96 -10.17
C VAL A 236 -8.23 28.79 -8.84
N ASN A 237 -7.67 29.88 -8.29
CA ASN A 237 -6.96 29.85 -7.01
C ASN A 237 -7.88 29.58 -5.81
N ASP A 238 -9.09 30.11 -5.82
CA ASP A 238 -10.06 29.95 -4.74
C ASP A 238 -10.72 28.57 -4.79
N VAL A 239 -10.98 28.07 -6.00
CA VAL A 239 -11.41 26.68 -6.22
C VAL A 239 -10.39 25.70 -5.64
N ARG A 240 -9.09 25.95 -5.85
CA ARG A 240 -8.03 25.11 -5.29
C ARG A 240 -8.00 25.16 -3.75
N LYS A 241 -8.11 26.34 -3.14
CA LYS A 241 -8.17 26.44 -1.67
C LYS A 241 -9.38 25.73 -1.07
N LEU A 242 -10.53 25.81 -1.75
CA LEU A 242 -11.72 25.05 -1.36
C LEU A 242 -11.48 23.55 -1.48
N ASP A 243 -10.84 23.07 -2.54
CA ASP A 243 -10.51 21.66 -2.72
C ASP A 243 -9.55 21.13 -1.64
N GLU A 244 -8.51 21.91 -1.29
CA GLU A 244 -7.61 21.62 -0.16
C GLU A 244 -8.38 21.52 1.16
N TYR A 245 -9.28 22.46 1.41
CA TYR A 245 -10.14 22.48 2.60
C TYR A 245 -11.06 21.26 2.66
N PHE A 246 -11.81 20.95 1.59
CA PHE A 246 -12.70 19.80 1.53
C PHE A 246 -11.95 18.47 1.61
N SER A 247 -10.76 18.39 1.05
CA SER A 247 -9.88 17.23 1.19
C SER A 247 -9.45 17.02 2.65
N SER A 248 -9.09 18.08 3.36
CA SER A 248 -8.72 18.01 4.79
C SER A 248 -9.89 17.56 5.67
N ILE A 249 -11.10 18.02 5.35
CA ILE A 249 -12.33 17.59 6.01
C ILE A 249 -12.60 16.11 5.74
N ARG A 250 -12.52 15.69 4.47
CA ARG A 250 -12.80 14.31 4.08
C ARG A 250 -11.86 13.33 4.76
N ASP A 251 -10.60 13.70 4.97
CA ASP A 251 -9.66 12.90 5.74
C ASP A 251 -10.08 12.72 7.20
N ILE A 252 -10.61 13.78 7.83
CA ILE A 252 -11.12 13.73 9.20
C ILE A 252 -12.30 12.77 9.27
N GLU A 253 -13.26 12.87 8.33
CA GLU A 253 -14.40 11.96 8.25
C GLU A 253 -13.98 10.50 8.08
N LEU A 254 -13.08 10.23 7.13
CA LEU A 254 -12.57 8.87 6.89
C LEU A 254 -11.85 8.33 8.12
N ARG A 255 -11.11 9.18 8.85
CA ARG A 255 -10.43 8.78 10.08
C ARG A 255 -11.42 8.44 11.20
N ILE A 256 -12.50 9.21 11.34
CA ILE A 256 -13.58 8.92 12.30
C ILE A 256 -14.26 7.59 11.94
N GLU A 257 -14.62 7.42 10.67
CA GLU A 257 -15.25 6.20 10.17
C GLU A 257 -14.37 4.96 10.41
N ARG A 258 -13.06 5.08 10.18
CA ARG A 258 -12.08 4.01 10.44
C ARG A 258 -11.92 3.72 11.92
N ALA A 259 -11.89 4.76 12.77
CA ALA A 259 -11.80 4.58 14.22
C ALA A 259 -13.02 3.85 14.80
N GLN A 260 -14.19 3.96 14.16
CA GLN A 260 -15.40 3.21 14.53
C GLN A 260 -15.38 1.75 14.02
N LYS A 261 -14.79 1.50 12.85
CA LYS A 261 -14.76 0.17 12.21
C LYS A 261 -13.60 -0.71 12.69
N LEU A 262 -12.45 -0.12 13.00
CA LEU A 262 -11.24 -0.84 13.39
C LEU A 262 -11.16 -1.01 14.91
N PRO A 263 -10.58 -2.12 15.41
CA PRO A 263 -10.44 -2.36 16.84
C PRO A 263 -9.67 -1.22 17.53
N PRO A 264 -9.91 -0.98 18.84
CA PRO A 264 -9.17 0.00 19.63
C PRO A 264 -7.66 -0.27 19.51
N VAL A 265 -6.89 0.76 19.16
CA VAL A 265 -5.43 0.67 19.16
C VAL A 265 -4.97 0.54 20.59
N LYS A 266 -4.28 -0.56 20.89
CA LYS A 266 -3.54 -0.68 22.13
C LYS A 266 -2.35 0.27 22.06
N THR A 267 -2.36 1.25 22.94
CA THR A 267 -1.20 2.10 23.19
C THR A 267 -0.15 1.26 23.90
N PRO A 268 1.03 1.02 23.31
CA PRO A 268 2.16 0.46 24.04
C PRO A 268 2.52 1.35 25.24
N ASP A 269 3.15 0.76 26.24
CA ASP A 269 3.64 1.49 27.41
C ASP A 269 4.80 2.41 26.98
N TYR A 270 4.43 3.62 26.57
CA TYR A 270 5.32 4.61 25.99
C TYR A 270 5.08 5.97 26.65
N ALA A 271 6.16 6.61 27.09
CA ALA A 271 6.07 7.92 27.72
C ALA A 271 5.61 8.98 26.70
N ILE A 272 4.51 9.66 27.02
CA ILE A 272 3.95 10.71 26.16
C ILE A 272 4.99 11.84 26.05
N PRO A 273 5.43 12.22 24.83
CA PRO A 273 6.39 13.31 24.67
C PRO A 273 5.82 14.64 25.18
N ALA A 274 6.64 15.42 25.88
CA ALA A 274 6.24 16.74 26.37
C ALA A 274 6.11 17.79 25.25
N GLY A 275 6.87 17.63 24.16
CA GLY A 275 6.95 18.58 23.05
C GLY A 275 8.20 18.33 22.21
N ILE A 276 8.74 19.39 21.60
CA ILE A 276 10.01 19.35 20.85
C ILE A 276 11.18 19.42 21.85
N PRO A 277 12.07 18.42 21.90
CA PRO A 277 13.27 18.47 22.74
C PRO A 277 14.24 19.57 22.29
N ALA A 278 15.05 20.07 23.24
CA ALA A 278 16.10 21.04 22.92
C ALA A 278 17.27 20.38 22.15
N ASN A 279 17.57 19.11 22.44
CA ASN A 279 18.61 18.35 21.76
C ASN A 279 18.08 17.77 20.44
N TYR A 280 18.80 18.04 19.34
CA TYR A 280 18.38 17.60 18.01
C TYR A 280 18.44 16.08 17.83
N GLU A 281 19.44 15.41 18.39
CA GLU A 281 19.52 13.93 18.38
C GLU A 281 18.35 13.31 19.14
N GLU A 282 17.99 13.86 20.31
CA GLU A 282 16.82 13.42 21.06
C GLU A 282 15.53 13.62 20.26
N HIS A 283 15.38 14.76 19.58
CA HIS A 283 14.24 15.03 18.71
C HIS A 283 14.14 14.01 17.58
N LEU A 284 15.25 13.73 16.89
CA LEU A 284 15.32 12.72 15.83
C LEU A 284 14.95 11.32 16.34
N ARG A 285 15.48 10.92 17.49
CA ARG A 285 15.20 9.61 18.10
C ARG A 285 13.75 9.47 18.55
N LEU A 286 13.15 10.51 19.14
CA LEU A 286 11.72 10.50 19.46
C LEU A 286 10.86 10.33 18.21
N MET A 287 11.21 10.99 17.10
CA MET A 287 10.47 10.82 15.84
C MET A 287 10.67 9.42 15.24
N CYS A 288 11.87 8.83 15.36
CA CYS A 288 12.12 7.42 15.01
C CYS A 288 11.27 6.47 15.86
N ASP A 289 11.20 6.71 17.17
CA ASP A 289 10.41 5.89 18.09
C ASP A 289 8.92 5.97 17.77
N LEU A 290 8.41 7.16 17.44
CA LEU A 290 7.03 7.35 17.01
C LEU A 290 6.73 6.69 15.66
N LEU A 291 7.68 6.68 14.72
CA LEU A 291 7.56 5.94 13.47
C LEU A 291 7.46 4.44 13.75
N ALA A 292 8.39 3.87 14.50
CA ALA A 292 8.38 2.46 14.88
C ALA A 292 7.09 2.08 15.61
N LEU A 293 6.64 2.95 16.53
CA LEU A 293 5.41 2.79 17.28
C LEU A 293 4.17 2.81 16.38
N SER A 294 4.13 3.68 15.36
CA SER A 294 3.04 3.74 14.39
C SER A 294 2.90 2.44 13.58
N PHE A 295 4.03 1.79 13.29
CA PHE A 295 4.09 0.52 12.58
C PHE A 295 3.73 -0.65 13.50
N GLN A 296 4.31 -0.71 14.70
CA GLN A 296 4.05 -1.73 15.71
C GLN A 296 2.57 -1.79 16.13
N SER A 297 1.91 -0.63 16.18
CA SER A 297 0.49 -0.52 16.51
C SER A 297 -0.44 -0.62 15.29
N ASP A 298 0.11 -0.83 14.08
CA ASP A 298 -0.60 -0.84 12.79
C ASP A 298 -1.55 0.37 12.61
N VAL A 299 -1.19 1.52 13.19
CA VAL A 299 -1.93 2.78 13.04
C VAL A 299 -1.78 3.32 11.63
N THR A 300 -0.61 3.11 11.01
CA THR A 300 -0.35 3.31 9.60
C THR A 300 0.68 2.31 9.09
N ARG A 301 0.72 2.12 7.76
CA ARG A 301 1.72 1.29 7.08
C ARG A 301 2.64 2.11 6.18
N ILE A 302 2.47 3.42 6.16
CA ILE A 302 3.16 4.34 5.25
C ILE A 302 3.64 5.54 6.07
N ALA A 303 4.94 5.82 6.02
CA ALA A 303 5.50 6.98 6.70
C ALA A 303 6.54 7.71 5.86
N THR A 304 6.65 9.01 6.07
CA THR A 304 7.66 9.86 5.45
C THR A 304 8.34 10.66 6.55
N PHE A 305 9.67 10.65 6.59
CA PHE A 305 10.45 11.31 7.62
C PHE A 305 11.59 12.14 7.05
N VAL A 306 11.47 13.47 7.12
CA VAL A 306 12.48 14.43 6.66
C VAL A 306 13.29 14.92 7.86
N LEU A 307 14.57 14.52 7.94
CA LEU A 307 15.44 14.85 9.09
C LEU A 307 15.78 16.35 9.15
N ALA A 308 15.90 17.01 8.01
CA ALA A 308 16.06 18.46 7.91
C ALA A 308 15.60 18.91 6.53
N ASN A 309 15.23 20.19 6.40
CA ASN A 309 14.85 20.77 5.11
C ASN A 309 16.04 20.78 4.15
N GLU A 310 15.76 20.77 2.86
CA GLU A 310 16.77 21.07 1.86
C GLU A 310 17.29 22.51 2.01
N ALA A 311 18.58 22.71 1.73
CA ALA A 311 19.33 23.94 2.00
C ALA A 311 19.40 24.36 3.49
N SER A 312 19.04 23.49 4.43
CA SER A 312 19.11 23.82 5.87
C SER A 312 20.54 24.04 6.33
N ASN A 313 20.79 25.21 6.94
CA ASN A 313 22.03 25.56 7.62
C ASN A 313 22.07 25.15 9.09
N LYS A 314 21.35 24.09 9.46
CA LYS A 314 21.34 23.57 10.83
C LYS A 314 22.78 23.24 11.30
N PRO A 315 23.24 23.79 12.44
CA PRO A 315 24.54 23.46 13.01
C PRO A 315 24.47 22.22 13.92
N TYR A 316 25.62 21.58 14.16
CA TYR A 316 25.77 20.36 14.95
C TYR A 316 26.83 20.53 16.06
N PRO A 317 26.67 21.49 16.99
CA PRO A 317 27.70 21.84 17.96
C PRO A 317 28.05 20.69 18.92
N PHE A 318 27.12 19.76 19.15
CA PHE A 318 27.37 18.54 19.94
C PHE A 318 28.34 17.55 19.26
N LEU A 319 28.57 17.71 17.95
CA LEU A 319 29.62 17.03 17.19
C LEU A 319 30.88 17.89 17.02
N GLN A 320 30.96 19.06 17.69
CA GLN A 320 31.99 20.07 17.48
C GLN A 320 31.98 20.68 16.07
N VAL A 321 30.81 20.70 15.42
CA VAL A 321 30.58 21.32 14.11
C VAL A 321 29.58 22.46 14.27
N SER A 322 30.08 23.68 14.44
CA SER A 322 29.23 24.86 14.68
C SER A 322 28.78 25.56 13.40
N GLU A 323 29.42 25.27 12.26
CA GLU A 323 29.02 25.80 10.95
C GLU A 323 27.71 25.20 10.45
N GLY A 324 27.05 25.91 9.52
CA GLY A 324 25.83 25.44 8.89
C GLY A 324 26.08 24.25 7.97
N HIS A 325 25.20 23.24 8.03
CA HIS A 325 25.34 22.03 7.21
C HIS A 325 25.32 22.32 5.70
N HIS A 326 24.43 23.20 5.25
CA HIS A 326 24.37 23.59 3.85
C HIS A 326 25.67 24.31 3.43
N ASP A 327 26.17 25.27 4.20
CA ASP A 327 27.44 25.97 3.91
C ASP A 327 28.65 25.02 3.85
N LEU A 328 28.66 23.97 4.67
CA LEU A 328 29.69 22.92 4.64
C LEU A 328 29.59 22.02 3.40
N SER A 329 28.40 21.83 2.86
CA SER A 329 28.20 21.04 1.63
C SER A 329 28.82 21.73 0.42
N HIS A 330 28.85 23.07 0.39
CA HIS A 330 29.62 23.88 -0.58
C HIS A 330 31.11 23.96 -0.19
N HIS A 331 31.77 22.79 -0.13
CA HIS A 331 33.10 22.68 0.45
C HIS A 331 34.22 23.27 -0.41
N GLY A 332 34.05 23.44 -1.73
CA GLY A 332 35.05 24.03 -2.63
C GLY A 332 36.38 23.26 -2.69
N GLY A 333 36.35 21.96 -2.38
CA GLY A 333 37.54 21.12 -2.20
C GLY A 333 38.28 21.27 -0.85
N ASP A 334 37.76 22.04 0.10
CA ASP A 334 38.37 22.22 1.43
C ASP A 334 38.25 20.95 2.28
N ALA A 335 39.40 20.39 2.68
CA ALA A 335 39.47 19.15 3.45
C ALA A 335 38.87 19.26 4.87
N SER A 336 38.94 20.43 5.51
CA SER A 336 38.36 20.68 6.83
C SER A 336 36.83 20.67 6.75
N LYS A 337 36.27 21.36 5.76
CA LYS A 337 34.83 21.32 5.49
C LYS A 337 34.34 19.91 5.16
N GLN A 338 35.07 19.17 4.32
CA GLN A 338 34.73 17.79 3.99
C GLN A 338 34.76 16.85 5.20
N ALA A 339 35.74 17.02 6.10
CA ALA A 339 35.83 16.24 7.34
C ALA A 339 34.63 16.52 8.27
N LYS A 340 34.21 17.79 8.40
CA LYS A 340 33.02 18.17 9.17
C LYS A 340 31.72 17.67 8.53
N LEU A 341 31.60 17.78 7.21
CA LEU A 341 30.47 17.23 6.45
C LEU A 341 30.36 15.71 6.65
N LYS A 342 31.48 15.00 6.59
CA LYS A 342 31.55 13.56 6.89
C LYS A 342 31.01 13.24 8.28
N GLN A 343 31.36 14.03 9.31
CA GLN A 343 30.84 13.83 10.67
C GLN A 343 29.32 14.00 10.74
N ILE A 344 28.76 14.99 10.04
CA ILE A 344 27.30 15.17 9.93
C ILE A 344 26.65 13.99 9.21
N ASN A 345 27.22 13.53 8.08
CA ASN A 345 26.70 12.38 7.35
C ASN A 345 26.74 11.09 8.18
N ILE A 346 27.81 10.85 8.96
CA ILE A 346 27.90 9.75 9.94
C ILE A 346 26.81 9.88 11.01
N PHE A 347 26.55 11.10 11.49
CA PHE A 347 25.50 11.32 12.47
C PHE A 347 24.12 10.97 11.91
N HIS A 348 23.81 11.32 10.66
CA HIS A 348 22.54 10.93 10.05
C HIS A 348 22.39 9.42 9.89
N THR A 349 23.45 8.70 9.49
CA THR A 349 23.42 7.23 9.39
C THR A 349 23.35 6.56 10.75
N LYS A 350 23.88 7.17 11.82
CA LYS A 350 23.63 6.72 13.22
C LYS A 350 22.14 6.77 13.57
N GLN A 351 21.39 7.77 13.12
CA GLN A 351 19.95 7.82 13.38
C GLN A 351 19.17 6.79 12.55
N LEU A 352 19.58 6.54 11.30
CA LEU A 352 19.05 5.41 10.54
C LEU A 352 19.33 4.09 11.27
N ALA A 353 20.56 3.87 11.73
CA ALA A 353 20.92 2.68 12.49
C ALA A 353 20.07 2.52 13.75
N TYR A 354 19.80 3.62 14.48
CA TYR A 354 18.90 3.60 15.64
C TYR A 354 17.51 3.10 15.27
N LEU A 355 16.90 3.65 14.22
CA LEU A 355 15.58 3.22 13.76
C LEU A 355 15.57 1.76 13.32
N LEU A 356 16.54 1.34 12.50
CA LEU A 356 16.60 -0.04 12.00
C LEU A 356 16.78 -1.05 13.13
N ASN A 357 17.67 -0.79 14.09
CA ASN A 357 17.83 -1.65 15.26
C ASN A 357 16.55 -1.70 16.12
N LYS A 358 15.84 -0.57 16.27
CA LYS A 358 14.56 -0.53 16.98
C LYS A 358 13.50 -1.39 16.30
N LEU A 359 13.36 -1.30 14.98
CA LEU A 359 12.45 -2.15 14.21
C LEU A 359 12.86 -3.64 14.27
N GLU A 360 14.16 -3.94 14.19
CA GLU A 360 14.67 -5.31 14.32
C GLU A 360 14.41 -5.90 15.72
N SER A 361 14.46 -5.09 16.78
CA SER A 361 14.20 -5.56 18.14
C SER A 361 12.74 -5.97 18.41
N ILE A 362 11.80 -5.59 17.54
CA ILE A 362 10.37 -5.82 17.73
C ILE A 362 9.98 -7.09 16.98
N GLN A 363 9.58 -8.14 17.71
CA GLN A 363 9.08 -9.37 17.10
C GLN A 363 7.66 -9.17 16.58
N GLU A 364 7.39 -9.63 15.36
CA GLU A 364 6.08 -9.61 14.72
C GLU A 364 5.93 -10.80 13.77
N GLY A 365 4.99 -11.72 14.06
CA GLY A 365 4.75 -12.87 13.20
C GLY A 365 5.95 -13.83 13.15
N ASP A 366 6.42 -14.13 11.94
CA ASP A 366 7.53 -15.05 11.63
C ASP A 366 8.91 -14.36 11.57
N GLY A 367 9.00 -13.08 11.98
CA GLY A 367 10.23 -12.32 11.98
C GLY A 367 10.14 -11.06 12.82
N THR A 368 10.91 -10.04 12.44
CA THR A 368 10.91 -8.73 13.11
C THR A 368 10.01 -7.73 12.40
N LEU A 369 9.70 -6.61 13.05
CA LEU A 369 9.01 -5.50 12.38
C LEU A 369 9.84 -4.96 11.21
N LEU A 370 11.17 -5.06 11.26
CA LEU A 370 12.05 -4.72 10.14
C LEU A 370 11.95 -5.73 8.99
N ASP A 371 11.75 -7.02 9.28
CA ASP A 371 11.46 -8.04 8.25
C ASP A 371 10.15 -7.75 7.52
N HIS A 372 9.18 -7.17 8.21
CA HIS A 372 7.87 -6.77 7.68
C HIS A 372 7.80 -5.30 7.24
N SER A 373 8.97 -4.69 6.96
CA SER A 373 9.06 -3.30 6.50
C SER A 373 10.03 -3.13 5.34
N MET A 374 9.88 -2.02 4.61
CA MET A 374 10.82 -1.49 3.62
C MET A 374 11.14 -0.04 3.96
N ILE A 375 12.38 0.23 4.35
CA ILE A 375 12.83 1.56 4.78
C ILE A 375 13.79 2.11 3.72
N ALA A 376 13.34 3.06 2.92
CA ALA A 376 14.20 3.78 2.00
C ALA A 376 14.83 4.98 2.71
N TYR A 377 16.13 5.19 2.52
CA TYR A 377 16.88 6.29 3.11
C TYR A 377 17.80 6.91 2.06
N GLY A 378 17.84 8.24 1.97
CA GLY A 378 18.78 8.89 1.08
C GLY A 378 18.68 10.41 1.00
N SER A 379 19.27 10.96 -0.05
CA SER A 379 19.23 12.38 -0.41
C SER A 379 18.89 12.55 -1.89
N GLY A 380 18.26 13.67 -2.23
CA GLY A 380 17.97 14.05 -3.61
C GLY A 380 19.16 14.72 -4.32
N ILE A 381 20.26 14.95 -3.59
CA ILE A 381 21.54 15.46 -4.10
C ILE A 381 22.59 14.38 -3.87
N HIS A 382 23.47 14.16 -4.84
CA HIS A 382 24.62 13.26 -4.72
C HIS A 382 25.73 13.95 -3.91
N ASP A 383 26.34 14.98 -4.48
CA ASP A 383 27.35 15.81 -3.84
C ASP A 383 26.86 17.26 -3.75
N GLY A 384 26.83 17.80 -2.54
CA GLY A 384 26.30 19.15 -2.29
C GLY A 384 27.15 20.28 -2.87
N ASN A 385 28.43 20.03 -3.18
CA ASN A 385 29.29 21.03 -3.82
C ASN A 385 29.09 21.05 -5.35
N ALA A 386 28.76 19.90 -5.95
CA ALA A 386 28.53 19.77 -7.39
C ALA A 386 27.07 19.96 -7.82
N HIS A 387 26.11 19.91 -6.89
CA HIS A 387 24.65 19.95 -7.15
C HIS A 387 24.18 18.91 -8.17
N ASN A 388 24.72 17.71 -8.10
CA ASN A 388 24.39 16.66 -9.03
C ASN A 388 23.26 15.74 -8.51
N HIS A 389 22.49 15.19 -9.45
CA HIS A 389 21.25 14.45 -9.16
C HIS A 389 21.27 13.03 -9.74
N GLU A 390 22.39 12.61 -10.31
CA GLU A 390 22.72 11.24 -10.68
C GLU A 390 23.51 10.51 -9.59
N ASP A 391 23.47 9.18 -9.60
CA ASP A 391 24.15 8.30 -8.64
C ASP A 391 23.86 8.62 -7.17
N LEU A 392 22.58 8.85 -6.86
CA LEU A 392 22.12 9.33 -5.55
C LEU A 392 22.49 8.36 -4.41
N PRO A 393 22.77 8.89 -3.20
CA PRO A 393 23.13 8.10 -2.04
C PRO A 393 21.90 7.42 -1.42
N ILE A 394 21.53 6.25 -1.93
CA ILE A 394 20.32 5.51 -1.53
C ILE A 394 20.64 4.22 -0.78
N ILE A 395 19.90 3.98 0.30
CA ILE A 395 19.82 2.70 1.01
C ILE A 395 18.38 2.22 0.98
N LEU A 396 18.18 0.94 0.71
CA LEU A 396 16.92 0.23 0.97
C LEU A 396 17.17 -0.80 2.08
N ALA A 397 16.44 -0.70 3.18
CA ALA A 397 16.57 -1.60 4.32
C ALA A 397 15.27 -2.36 4.61
N GLY A 398 15.39 -3.50 5.30
CA GLY A 398 14.26 -4.32 5.74
C GLY A 398 13.92 -5.48 4.81
N GLY A 399 13.10 -6.39 5.31
CA GLY A 399 12.80 -7.68 4.68
C GLY A 399 11.84 -7.59 3.49
N GLY A 400 10.97 -6.58 3.47
CA GLY A 400 9.80 -6.54 2.58
C GLY A 400 9.00 -7.85 2.65
N CYS A 401 8.76 -8.37 3.84
CA CYS A 401 8.26 -9.72 4.14
C CYS A 401 8.93 -10.80 3.27
N GLY A 402 10.26 -10.83 3.31
CA GLY A 402 11.13 -11.83 2.69
C GLY A 402 11.30 -11.75 1.16
N THR A 403 10.87 -10.69 0.47
CA THR A 403 11.10 -10.56 -0.99
C THR A 403 12.44 -9.94 -1.34
N LEU A 404 12.88 -8.98 -0.54
CA LEU A 404 14.10 -8.25 -0.86
C LEU A 404 15.32 -9.12 -0.52
N SER A 405 16.38 -8.98 -1.30
CA SER A 405 17.64 -9.72 -1.09
C SER A 405 18.71 -8.77 -0.59
N GLN A 406 18.72 -8.56 0.73
CA GLN A 406 19.57 -7.58 1.41
C GLN A 406 20.98 -8.10 1.65
N GLY A 407 21.81 -7.27 2.28
CA GLY A 407 23.21 -7.56 2.56
C GLY A 407 24.13 -7.31 1.37
N ARG A 408 23.72 -6.46 0.42
CA ARG A 408 24.42 -6.30 -0.88
C ARG A 408 24.59 -4.84 -1.28
N HIS A 409 25.67 -4.55 -1.99
CA HIS A 409 25.76 -3.34 -2.80
C HIS A 409 25.35 -3.66 -4.24
N ILE A 410 24.33 -2.97 -4.73
CA ILE A 410 23.82 -3.13 -6.10
C ILE A 410 24.18 -1.87 -6.88
N ARG A 411 24.97 -2.05 -7.94
CA ARG A 411 25.23 -0.99 -8.93
C ARG A 411 24.28 -1.18 -10.11
N LEU A 412 23.33 -0.26 -10.22
CA LEU A 412 22.43 -0.20 -11.35
C LEU A 412 23.10 0.52 -12.52
N LYS A 413 22.52 0.39 -13.71
CA LYS A 413 22.97 1.15 -14.88
C LYS A 413 22.94 2.65 -14.56
N LYS A 414 23.95 3.39 -15.00
CA LYS A 414 23.97 4.85 -14.87
C LYS A 414 22.70 5.46 -15.50
N GLU A 415 22.18 6.53 -14.90
CA GLU A 415 20.93 7.19 -15.31
C GLU A 415 19.68 6.33 -15.10
N THR A 416 19.72 5.32 -14.22
CA THR A 416 18.48 4.58 -13.87
C THR A 416 17.55 5.49 -13.08
N PRO A 417 16.29 5.71 -13.48
CA PRO A 417 15.37 6.57 -12.74
C PRO A 417 15.17 6.08 -11.31
N LEU A 418 15.29 6.99 -10.33
CA LEU A 418 14.98 6.72 -8.92
C LEU A 418 13.54 6.22 -8.76
N SER A 419 12.63 6.71 -9.59
CA SER A 419 11.23 6.27 -9.61
C SER A 419 11.05 4.77 -9.89
N ASN A 420 12.03 4.08 -10.49
CA ASN A 420 11.98 2.63 -10.66
C ASN A 420 12.05 1.90 -9.31
N LEU A 421 12.84 2.42 -8.34
CA LEU A 421 12.87 1.90 -6.97
C LEU A 421 11.51 2.06 -6.30
N TRP A 422 10.88 3.22 -6.50
CA TRP A 422 9.55 3.53 -5.98
C TRP A 422 8.48 2.58 -6.53
N VAL A 423 8.42 2.39 -7.85
CA VAL A 423 7.51 1.41 -8.47
C VAL A 423 7.74 0.01 -7.90
N SER A 424 8.99 -0.38 -7.65
CA SER A 424 9.32 -1.69 -7.06
C SER A 424 8.78 -1.84 -5.64
N MET A 425 8.89 -0.79 -4.83
CA MET A 425 8.31 -0.75 -3.47
C MET A 425 6.78 -0.78 -3.50
N LEU A 426 6.13 -0.04 -4.41
CA LEU A 426 4.67 -0.06 -4.58
C LEU A 426 4.16 -1.45 -4.97
N ASN A 427 4.78 -2.07 -5.97
CA ASN A 427 4.45 -3.43 -6.39
C ASN A 427 4.57 -4.40 -5.23
N ARG A 428 5.57 -4.21 -4.36
CA ARG A 428 5.76 -5.06 -3.19
C ARG A 428 4.72 -4.84 -2.08
N MET A 429 4.07 -3.68 -2.08
CA MET A 429 2.93 -3.36 -1.22
C MET A 429 1.57 -3.75 -1.85
N ASP A 430 1.60 -4.55 -2.93
CA ASP A 430 0.43 -4.94 -3.73
C ASP A 430 -0.31 -3.73 -4.35
N VAL A 431 0.43 -2.68 -4.68
CA VAL A 431 -0.06 -1.48 -5.37
C VAL A 431 0.56 -1.43 -6.77
N SER A 432 -0.21 -1.84 -7.78
CA SER A 432 0.23 -1.77 -9.18
C SER A 432 -0.01 -0.39 -9.75
N VAL A 433 1.03 0.21 -10.33
CA VAL A 433 0.95 1.44 -11.12
C VAL A 433 1.68 1.25 -12.45
N GLU A 434 1.12 1.80 -13.53
CA GLU A 434 1.78 1.77 -14.83
C GLU A 434 3.06 2.62 -14.83
N LYS A 435 2.98 3.80 -14.21
CA LYS A 435 4.09 4.76 -14.14
C LYS A 435 3.96 5.67 -12.92
N LEU A 436 5.08 5.99 -12.31
CA LEU A 436 5.28 7.07 -11.34
C LEU A 436 6.38 8.01 -11.84
N GLY A 437 6.10 9.31 -11.95
CA GLY A 437 7.09 10.31 -12.38
C GLY A 437 7.79 9.92 -13.70
N ASP A 438 9.12 9.86 -13.66
CA ASP A 438 10.02 9.47 -14.75
C ASP A 438 10.34 7.96 -14.81
N SER A 439 9.63 7.12 -14.06
CA SER A 439 9.89 5.67 -14.08
C SER A 439 9.78 5.06 -15.48
N SER A 440 10.66 4.10 -15.72
CA SER A 440 10.75 3.28 -16.93
C SER A 440 10.50 1.79 -16.68
N GLY A 441 10.33 1.38 -15.41
CA GLY A 441 10.02 0.01 -15.02
C GLY A 441 10.28 -0.26 -13.54
N ALA A 442 10.12 -1.51 -13.11
CA ALA A 442 10.54 -1.97 -11.80
C ALA A 442 11.99 -2.50 -11.82
N LEU A 443 12.67 -2.46 -10.68
CA LEU A 443 14.03 -2.96 -10.47
C LEU A 443 13.97 -4.42 -10.01
N SER A 444 14.22 -5.33 -10.94
CA SER A 444 14.25 -6.77 -10.66
C SER A 444 15.42 -7.19 -9.75
N GLU A 445 16.50 -6.41 -9.76
CA GLU A 445 17.77 -6.65 -9.08
C GLU A 445 17.65 -6.60 -7.54
N LEU A 446 16.61 -5.93 -7.04
CA LEU A 446 16.29 -5.85 -5.61
C LEU A 446 15.88 -7.22 -5.02
N PHE A 447 15.46 -8.14 -5.89
CA PHE A 447 14.98 -9.46 -5.55
C PHE A 447 16.05 -10.52 -5.90
N ASP A 448 16.10 -11.62 -5.15
CA ASP A 448 17.06 -12.70 -5.41
C ASP A 448 16.65 -13.51 -6.66
N PRO A 449 17.48 -13.60 -7.72
CA PRO A 449 17.19 -14.44 -8.88
C PRO A 449 17.28 -15.95 -8.60
N ASN A 450 17.90 -16.36 -7.48
CA ASN A 450 18.14 -17.75 -7.09
C ASN A 450 17.51 -18.14 -5.75
N ALA A 451 16.78 -17.25 -5.09
CA ALA A 451 16.07 -17.62 -3.87
C ALA A 451 15.06 -18.71 -4.22
N LYS A 452 15.28 -19.93 -3.71
CA LYS A 452 14.13 -20.75 -3.35
C LYS A 452 13.36 -19.91 -2.35
N PRO A 453 12.10 -19.54 -2.62
CA PRO A 453 11.32 -18.83 -1.61
C PRO A 453 11.31 -19.73 -0.38
N THR A 454 11.93 -19.31 0.73
CA THR A 454 11.41 -19.67 2.05
C THR A 454 9.94 -19.34 1.95
N ALA A 455 9.08 -20.36 1.97
CA ALA A 455 7.73 -20.28 1.44
C ALA A 455 7.04 -19.00 1.93
N LYS A 456 7.08 -17.96 1.09
CA LYS A 456 6.05 -16.96 1.15
C LYS A 456 4.77 -17.74 0.90
N PRO A 457 3.69 -17.50 1.64
CA PRO A 457 2.39 -17.68 1.01
C PRO A 457 2.48 -16.90 -0.29
N GLN A 458 2.57 -17.63 -1.40
CA GLN A 458 2.61 -17.00 -2.70
C GLN A 458 1.35 -16.14 -2.77
N PRO A 459 1.44 -14.82 -3.04
CA PRO A 459 0.29 -14.17 -3.63
C PRO A 459 -0.01 -15.01 -4.87
N LYS A 460 -1.19 -15.63 -4.90
CA LYS A 460 -1.65 -16.32 -6.11
C LYS A 460 -1.45 -15.29 -7.22
N VAL A 461 -0.58 -15.61 -8.17
CA VAL A 461 -0.55 -14.88 -9.44
C VAL A 461 -2.00 -14.76 -9.86
N VAL A 462 -2.47 -13.53 -10.09
CA VAL A 462 -3.82 -13.27 -10.59
C VAL A 462 -3.89 -13.91 -11.98
N VAL A 463 -4.18 -15.20 -12.01
CA VAL A 463 -4.38 -15.91 -13.27
C VAL A 463 -5.85 -15.86 -13.57
N LYS A 464 -6.21 -14.96 -14.49
CA LYS A 464 -7.51 -14.97 -15.12
C LYS A 464 -7.53 -16.13 -16.11
N PRO A 465 -8.42 -17.13 -15.95
CA PRO A 465 -8.54 -18.23 -16.90
C PRO A 465 -8.86 -17.73 -18.31
N LYS A 466 -8.38 -18.43 -19.34
CA LYS A 466 -8.65 -18.09 -20.75
C LYS A 466 -9.70 -19.02 -21.35
N PRO A 467 -10.52 -18.54 -22.30
CA PRO A 467 -11.47 -19.38 -23.02
C PRO A 467 -10.80 -20.59 -23.69
N ILE A 468 -11.38 -21.77 -23.53
CA ILE A 468 -10.88 -23.03 -24.12
C ILE A 468 -11.87 -23.73 -25.04
N MET A 469 -13.17 -23.55 -24.84
CA MET A 469 -14.25 -24.10 -25.65
C MET A 469 -14.83 -23.07 -26.62
N CYS A 470 -14.92 -21.81 -26.20
CA CYS A 470 -15.57 -20.76 -26.97
C CYS A 470 -14.59 -19.66 -27.39
N LYS A 471 -14.93 -18.94 -28.45
CA LYS A 471 -14.39 -17.62 -28.74
C LYS A 471 -15.39 -16.56 -28.24
N PRO A 472 -14.98 -15.56 -27.45
CA PRO A 472 -15.87 -14.44 -27.08
C PRO A 472 -16.28 -13.64 -28.32
N GLY A 473 -17.59 -13.51 -28.54
CA GLY A 473 -18.21 -12.69 -29.58
C GLY A 473 -18.69 -11.34 -29.04
N GLU A 474 -19.95 -10.98 -29.32
CA GLU A 474 -20.59 -9.75 -28.84
C GLU A 474 -20.65 -9.68 -27.31
N LEU A 475 -20.23 -8.56 -26.72
CA LEU A 475 -20.32 -8.29 -25.28
C LEU A 475 -21.74 -7.86 -24.89
N LEU A 476 -22.35 -8.60 -23.96
CA LEU A 476 -23.76 -8.45 -23.54
C LEU A 476 -23.90 -7.81 -22.16
N VAL A 477 -22.94 -8.08 -21.26
CA VAL A 477 -22.87 -7.51 -19.91
C VAL A 477 -21.42 -7.15 -19.64
N ASP A 478 -21.16 -5.94 -19.16
CA ASP A 478 -19.86 -5.50 -18.63
C ASP A 478 -20.15 -4.62 -17.41
N ASP A 479 -19.77 -5.11 -16.23
CA ASP A 479 -19.92 -4.37 -14.98
C ASP A 479 -18.69 -4.63 -14.10
N ASP A 480 -17.87 -3.59 -13.97
CA ASP A 480 -16.70 -3.50 -13.09
C ASP A 480 -17.05 -2.82 -11.75
N PHE A 481 -18.29 -2.36 -11.58
CA PHE A 481 -18.78 -1.66 -10.40
C PHE A 481 -17.98 -0.40 -9.98
N GLU A 482 -17.08 0.12 -10.83
CA GLU A 482 -16.23 1.30 -10.55
C GLU A 482 -17.05 2.57 -10.33
N SER A 483 -18.23 2.65 -10.96
CA SER A 483 -19.13 3.80 -10.84
C SER A 483 -19.77 3.96 -9.45
N GLY A 484 -19.59 3.00 -8.55
CA GLY A 484 -20.23 2.99 -7.21
C GLY A 484 -21.73 2.69 -7.25
N LYS A 485 -22.24 2.23 -8.39
CA LYS A 485 -23.59 1.69 -8.60
C LYS A 485 -23.46 0.46 -9.50
N PHE A 486 -24.27 -0.57 -9.28
CA PHE A 486 -24.40 -1.64 -10.27
C PHE A 486 -25.16 -1.11 -11.50
N GLY A 487 -24.77 -1.58 -12.69
CA GLY A 487 -25.28 -1.12 -13.98
C GLY A 487 -26.80 -1.24 -14.12
N LYS A 488 -27.37 -0.47 -15.05
CA LYS A 488 -28.83 -0.42 -15.31
C LYS A 488 -29.45 -1.77 -15.69
N ALA A 489 -28.62 -2.74 -16.10
CA ALA A 489 -29.05 -4.08 -16.44
C ALA A 489 -29.43 -4.92 -15.20
N TRP A 490 -29.02 -4.51 -13.99
CA TRP A 490 -29.20 -5.32 -12.78
C TRP A 490 -30.39 -4.89 -11.93
N PHE A 491 -31.10 -5.90 -11.43
CA PHE A 491 -32.26 -5.80 -10.54
C PHE A 491 -32.01 -6.63 -9.30
N ARG A 492 -32.14 -5.99 -8.13
CA ARG A 492 -32.06 -6.67 -6.84
C ARG A 492 -33.35 -7.45 -6.58
N ILE A 493 -33.22 -8.74 -6.33
CA ILE A 493 -34.34 -9.62 -5.97
C ILE A 493 -34.46 -9.71 -4.46
N THR A 494 -33.39 -10.15 -3.79
CA THR A 494 -33.31 -10.36 -2.32
C THR A 494 -31.92 -10.02 -1.82
N GLY A 495 -31.76 -9.76 -0.52
CA GLY A 495 -30.50 -9.43 0.13
C GLY A 495 -30.08 -7.98 -0.05
N LYS A 496 -28.84 -7.68 0.35
CA LYS A 496 -28.21 -6.36 0.23
C LYS A 496 -27.10 -6.39 -0.80
N PHE A 497 -27.06 -5.39 -1.68
CA PHE A 497 -26.04 -5.22 -2.70
C PHE A 497 -25.55 -3.77 -2.66
N ASP A 498 -24.26 -3.61 -2.34
CA ASP A 498 -23.61 -2.31 -2.21
C ASP A 498 -22.39 -2.28 -3.16
N ALA A 499 -22.49 -1.52 -4.26
CA ALA A 499 -21.35 -1.24 -5.13
C ALA A 499 -20.50 -0.13 -4.48
N THR A 500 -19.38 -0.48 -3.85
CA THR A 500 -18.52 0.49 -3.15
C THR A 500 -17.05 0.19 -3.42
N SER A 501 -16.24 1.24 -3.61
CA SER A 501 -14.80 1.11 -3.88
C SER A 501 -14.46 0.31 -5.16
N GLY A 502 -15.34 0.35 -6.17
CA GLY A 502 -15.17 -0.38 -7.42
C GLY A 502 -15.41 -1.87 -7.34
N GLN A 503 -16.23 -2.33 -6.38
CA GLN A 503 -16.54 -3.75 -6.18
C GLN A 503 -17.99 -3.90 -5.71
N LEU A 504 -18.64 -5.00 -6.08
CA LEU A 504 -19.99 -5.32 -5.63
C LEU A 504 -19.94 -6.18 -4.36
N LYS A 505 -20.26 -5.59 -3.20
CA LYS A 505 -20.49 -6.36 -1.98
C LYS A 505 -21.92 -6.87 -1.95
N CYS A 506 -22.11 -8.14 -1.64
CA CYS A 506 -23.42 -8.72 -1.41
C CYS A 506 -23.52 -9.37 -0.01
N ALA A 507 -24.73 -9.37 0.55
CA ALA A 507 -25.02 -9.93 1.87
C ALA A 507 -26.43 -10.50 1.91
N GLU A 508 -26.62 -11.64 2.58
CA GLU A 508 -27.96 -12.09 2.95
C GLU A 508 -28.59 -11.11 3.94
N LEU A 509 -29.90 -10.88 3.79
CA LEU A 509 -30.70 -10.19 4.81
C LEU A 509 -31.52 -11.25 5.55
N PRO A 510 -31.37 -11.39 6.88
CA PRO A 510 -32.14 -12.37 7.65
C PRO A 510 -33.66 -12.22 7.49
N SER A 511 -34.15 -11.01 7.21
CA SER A 511 -35.56 -10.72 6.96
C SER A 511 -36.12 -11.39 5.71
N ASP A 512 -35.28 -11.68 4.72
CA ASP A 512 -35.74 -12.15 3.41
C ASP A 512 -36.00 -13.66 3.43
N ASN A 513 -35.52 -14.37 4.45
CA ASN A 513 -35.58 -15.83 4.58
C ASN A 513 -35.19 -16.57 3.29
N HIS A 514 -34.24 -15.99 2.55
CA HIS A 514 -33.80 -16.40 1.22
C HIS A 514 -32.36 -15.91 0.99
N HIS A 515 -31.63 -16.56 0.08
CA HIS A 515 -30.29 -16.11 -0.32
C HIS A 515 -30.33 -14.73 -0.97
N SER A 516 -29.20 -14.01 -0.97
CA SER A 516 -29.11 -12.74 -1.70
C SER A 516 -28.98 -12.99 -3.20
N GLU A 517 -29.77 -12.29 -4.01
CA GLU A 517 -29.83 -12.48 -5.46
C GLU A 517 -29.94 -11.14 -6.21
N LEU A 518 -29.01 -10.92 -7.14
CA LEU A 518 -29.01 -9.81 -8.11
C LEU A 518 -29.13 -10.40 -9.51
N SER A 519 -29.95 -9.82 -10.37
CA SER A 519 -30.31 -10.45 -11.64
C SER A 519 -30.43 -9.47 -12.80
N THR A 520 -30.15 -9.92 -14.02
CA THR A 520 -30.40 -9.14 -15.23
C THR A 520 -31.87 -9.07 -15.68
N GLY A 521 -32.79 -9.68 -14.91
CA GLY A 521 -34.23 -9.70 -15.21
C GLY A 521 -34.66 -10.77 -16.23
N SER A 522 -35.98 -11.00 -16.34
CA SER A 522 -36.58 -12.06 -17.17
C SER A 522 -36.51 -11.77 -18.69
N THR A 523 -36.38 -10.50 -19.07
CA THR A 523 -36.15 -10.04 -20.45
C THR A 523 -34.71 -9.52 -20.65
N GLY A 524 -33.76 -10.06 -19.86
CA GLY A 524 -32.39 -9.57 -19.77
C GLY A 524 -31.60 -9.61 -21.09
N PRO A 525 -30.40 -8.98 -21.11
CA PRO A 525 -29.64 -8.70 -22.33
C PRO A 525 -29.00 -9.93 -22.98
N LEU A 526 -29.13 -11.11 -22.37
CA LEU A 526 -28.37 -12.29 -22.80
C LEU A 526 -28.91 -12.96 -24.08
N GLN A 527 -30.25 -13.10 -24.22
CA GLN A 527 -31.00 -13.66 -25.36
C GLN A 527 -30.19 -14.58 -26.32
N SER A 528 -29.52 -15.59 -25.76
CA SER A 528 -28.59 -16.48 -26.46
C SER A 528 -28.60 -17.86 -25.80
N GLN A 529 -28.11 -18.85 -26.53
CA GLN A 529 -27.86 -20.21 -26.01
C GLN A 529 -26.43 -20.37 -25.50
N ASN A 530 -25.48 -19.65 -26.11
CA ASN A 530 -24.05 -19.84 -25.94
C ASN A 530 -23.40 -18.60 -25.32
N PHE A 531 -22.50 -18.80 -24.36
CA PHE A 531 -21.91 -17.73 -23.57
C PHE A 531 -20.44 -18.00 -23.23
N VAL A 532 -19.69 -16.90 -23.09
CA VAL A 532 -18.46 -16.85 -22.30
C VAL A 532 -18.73 -15.88 -21.15
N ILE A 533 -18.51 -16.31 -19.91
CA ILE A 533 -18.79 -15.53 -18.71
C ILE A 533 -17.52 -15.47 -17.89
N GLN A 534 -16.99 -14.27 -17.71
CA GLN A 534 -15.85 -14.00 -16.84
C GLN A 534 -16.34 -13.23 -15.62
N PHE A 535 -15.85 -13.60 -14.45
CA PHE A 535 -16.10 -12.84 -13.23
C PHE A 535 -15.01 -13.10 -12.19
N SER A 536 -14.80 -12.12 -11.34
CA SER A 536 -13.99 -12.23 -10.14
C SER A 536 -14.91 -12.35 -8.93
N PHE A 537 -14.51 -13.14 -7.93
CA PHE A 537 -15.27 -13.27 -6.70
C PHE A 537 -14.38 -13.42 -5.47
N LYS A 538 -14.90 -13.06 -4.30
CA LYS A 538 -14.29 -13.32 -2.99
C LYS A 538 -15.37 -13.80 -2.04
N LEU A 539 -15.11 -14.88 -1.30
CA LEU A 539 -16.13 -15.54 -0.50
C LEU A 539 -16.46 -14.79 0.80
N ASP A 540 -15.53 -14.12 1.48
CA ASP A 540 -15.76 -13.25 2.66
C ASP A 540 -16.78 -13.79 3.70
N GLY A 541 -16.69 -15.08 4.04
CA GLY A 541 -17.58 -15.75 4.99
C GLY A 541 -18.86 -16.33 4.36
N ALA A 542 -18.97 -16.31 3.04
CA ALA A 542 -20.02 -17.03 2.31
C ALA A 542 -19.87 -18.54 2.47
N LYS A 543 -21.01 -19.20 2.69
CA LYS A 543 -21.11 -20.66 2.58
C LYS A 543 -20.93 -21.09 1.13
N MET A 544 -21.52 -20.32 0.21
CA MET A 544 -21.30 -20.46 -1.23
C MET A 544 -21.69 -19.18 -1.97
N LEU A 545 -21.07 -18.97 -3.12
CA LEU A 545 -21.39 -17.93 -4.10
C LEU A 545 -21.62 -18.60 -5.46
N ALA A 546 -22.53 -18.09 -6.26
CA ALA A 546 -22.81 -18.66 -7.57
C ALA A 546 -23.14 -17.63 -8.63
N ILE A 547 -22.79 -17.96 -9.88
CA ILE A 547 -23.37 -17.35 -11.07
C ILE A 547 -24.31 -18.36 -11.71
N GLY A 548 -25.53 -17.93 -12.00
CA GLY A 548 -26.57 -18.78 -12.56
C GLY A 548 -27.11 -18.25 -13.87
N LEU A 549 -27.49 -19.18 -14.74
CA LEU A 549 -28.18 -18.91 -15.99
C LEU A 549 -29.56 -19.54 -15.94
N GLU A 550 -30.56 -18.76 -16.32
CA GLU A 550 -31.96 -19.13 -16.18
C GLU A 550 -32.76 -18.81 -17.44
N ASN A 551 -33.88 -19.51 -17.58
CA ASN A 551 -34.90 -19.22 -18.57
C ASN A 551 -36.26 -19.03 -17.87
N PRO A 552 -37.32 -18.63 -18.59
CA PRO A 552 -38.65 -18.44 -17.99
C PRO A 552 -39.24 -19.69 -17.31
N LYS A 553 -38.72 -20.90 -17.60
CA LYS A 553 -39.16 -22.17 -17.00
C LYS A 553 -38.35 -22.54 -15.74
N GLY A 554 -37.34 -21.76 -15.36
CA GLY A 554 -36.55 -21.93 -14.15
C GLY A 554 -35.04 -21.90 -14.40
N HIS A 555 -34.28 -22.36 -13.41
CA HIS A 555 -32.82 -22.37 -13.50
C HIS A 555 -32.33 -23.44 -14.48
N VAL A 556 -31.28 -23.12 -15.24
CA VAL A 556 -30.72 -24.00 -16.27
C VAL A 556 -29.37 -24.55 -15.82
N ALA A 557 -28.43 -23.65 -15.51
CA ALA A 557 -27.07 -24.01 -15.13
C ALA A 557 -26.51 -23.06 -14.07
N ARG A 558 -25.57 -23.53 -13.26
CA ARG A 558 -24.84 -22.73 -12.28
C ARG A 558 -23.38 -23.11 -12.23
N ALA A 559 -22.53 -22.12 -11.98
CA ALA A 559 -21.19 -22.32 -11.45
C ALA A 559 -21.18 -21.82 -10.00
N ILE A 560 -20.71 -22.66 -9.09
CA ILE A 560 -20.77 -22.48 -7.64
C ILE A 560 -19.36 -22.54 -7.07
N ALA A 561 -19.00 -21.50 -6.33
CA ALA A 561 -17.81 -21.47 -5.50
C ALA A 561 -18.19 -21.60 -4.03
N SER A 562 -17.44 -22.42 -3.29
CA SER A 562 -17.55 -22.56 -1.85
C SER A 562 -16.16 -22.67 -1.24
N PRO A 563 -16.00 -22.53 0.09
CA PRO A 563 -14.70 -22.73 0.73
C PRO A 563 -14.08 -24.11 0.46
N ASN A 564 -14.91 -25.10 0.10
CA ASN A 564 -14.50 -26.50 -0.07
C ASN A 564 -14.43 -26.97 -1.53
N GLY A 565 -14.71 -26.10 -2.50
CA GLY A 565 -14.66 -26.50 -3.90
C GLY A 565 -15.31 -25.54 -4.87
N PHE A 566 -15.15 -25.90 -6.15
CA PHE A 566 -15.81 -25.28 -7.27
C PHE A 566 -16.61 -26.35 -8.01
N GLU A 567 -17.84 -26.02 -8.38
CA GLU A 567 -18.79 -26.96 -8.99
C GLU A 567 -19.50 -26.29 -10.15
N ILE A 568 -19.72 -27.04 -11.23
CA ILE A 568 -20.68 -26.68 -12.27
C ILE A 568 -21.78 -27.73 -12.33
N MET A 569 -23.01 -27.25 -12.41
CA MET A 569 -24.16 -28.14 -12.37
C MET A 569 -25.27 -27.64 -13.28
N LYS A 570 -26.05 -28.59 -13.78
CA LYS A 570 -27.44 -28.33 -14.15
C LYS A 570 -28.26 -28.16 -12.88
N TRP A 571 -29.24 -27.25 -12.89
CA TRP A 571 -30.09 -26.90 -11.74
C TRP A 571 -30.52 -28.09 -10.87
N SER A 572 -30.87 -29.22 -11.50
CA SER A 572 -31.03 -30.50 -10.83
C SER A 572 -30.46 -31.63 -11.69
N GLY A 573 -29.71 -32.54 -11.06
CA GLY A 573 -29.17 -33.75 -11.70
C GLY A 573 -27.67 -33.71 -11.92
N LYS A 574 -27.25 -33.74 -13.19
CA LYS A 574 -25.85 -33.92 -13.61
C LYS A 574 -24.98 -32.73 -13.18
N LYS A 575 -23.83 -33.04 -12.58
CA LYS A 575 -22.83 -32.06 -12.16
C LYS A 575 -21.42 -32.58 -12.36
N ASP A 576 -20.48 -31.66 -12.44
CA ASP A 576 -19.06 -31.92 -12.29
C ASP A 576 -18.50 -31.00 -11.20
N GLN A 577 -17.61 -31.51 -10.36
CA GLN A 577 -17.15 -30.81 -9.17
C GLN A 577 -15.69 -31.12 -8.89
N GLN A 578 -14.98 -30.11 -8.42
CA GLN A 578 -13.61 -30.25 -7.97
C GLN A 578 -13.52 -29.82 -6.50
N LYS A 579 -12.98 -30.70 -5.66
CA LYS A 579 -12.56 -30.33 -4.32
C LYS A 579 -11.37 -29.39 -4.43
N LEU A 580 -11.54 -28.16 -3.97
CA LEU A 580 -10.55 -27.11 -3.98
C LEU A 580 -10.56 -26.42 -2.62
N THR A 581 -9.42 -25.85 -2.22
CA THR A 581 -9.38 -24.92 -1.10
C THR A 581 -9.30 -23.51 -1.68
N LEU A 582 -10.45 -22.85 -1.80
CA LEU A 582 -10.54 -21.45 -2.17
C LEU A 582 -10.32 -20.61 -0.91
N ASP A 583 -9.49 -19.57 -1.00
CA ASP A 583 -9.18 -18.72 0.14
C ASP A 583 -10.31 -17.70 0.30
N ASP A 584 -11.00 -17.78 1.43
CA ASP A 584 -12.17 -16.97 1.74
C ASP A 584 -11.92 -15.45 1.60
N ASN A 585 -10.68 -15.00 1.85
CA ASN A 585 -10.32 -13.59 1.87
C ASN A 585 -9.59 -13.11 0.60
N GLN A 586 -9.39 -13.97 -0.40
CA GLN A 586 -8.74 -13.61 -1.66
C GLN A 586 -9.73 -13.50 -2.82
N TRP A 587 -9.35 -12.68 -3.79
CA TRP A 587 -10.04 -12.67 -5.09
C TRP A 587 -9.65 -13.90 -5.89
N HIS A 588 -10.65 -14.57 -6.41
CA HIS A 588 -10.56 -15.68 -7.36
C HIS A 588 -11.13 -15.22 -8.70
N HIS A 589 -10.60 -15.79 -9.79
CA HIS A 589 -11.06 -15.47 -11.14
C HIS A 589 -11.63 -16.71 -11.78
N ALA A 590 -12.90 -16.62 -12.21
CA ALA A 590 -13.59 -17.72 -12.86
C ALA A 590 -13.96 -17.37 -14.30
N LEU A 591 -13.98 -18.41 -15.12
CA LEU A 591 -14.47 -18.37 -16.48
C LEU A 591 -15.41 -19.54 -16.71
N VAL A 592 -16.60 -19.26 -17.23
CA VAL A 592 -17.62 -20.27 -17.56
C VAL A 592 -17.96 -20.14 -19.04
N GLU A 593 -17.95 -21.26 -19.74
CA GLU A 593 -18.24 -21.35 -21.17
C GLU A 593 -19.41 -22.31 -21.38
N ILE A 594 -20.38 -21.92 -22.21
CA ILE A 594 -21.48 -22.79 -22.65
C ILE A 594 -21.58 -22.70 -24.16
N HIS A 595 -21.59 -23.87 -24.82
CA HIS A 595 -21.82 -23.97 -26.25
C HIS A 595 -22.60 -25.25 -26.58
N GLY A 596 -23.80 -25.11 -27.14
CA GLY A 596 -24.68 -26.24 -27.43
C GLY A 596 -25.08 -27.00 -26.15
N SER A 597 -24.79 -28.30 -26.11
CA SER A 597 -25.05 -29.16 -24.93
C SER A 597 -23.90 -29.17 -23.93
N GLU A 598 -22.83 -28.39 -24.12
CA GLU A 598 -21.60 -28.49 -23.33
C GLU A 598 -21.40 -27.28 -22.43
N MET A 599 -20.88 -27.54 -21.23
CA MET A 599 -20.47 -26.51 -20.26
C MET A 599 -19.07 -26.82 -19.74
N VAL A 600 -18.22 -25.80 -19.75
CA VAL A 600 -16.86 -25.84 -19.20
C VAL A 600 -16.72 -24.71 -18.19
N ALA A 601 -16.01 -24.94 -17.10
CA ALA A 601 -15.62 -23.84 -16.22
C ALA A 601 -14.22 -24.00 -15.65
N GLN A 602 -13.57 -22.87 -15.42
CA GLN A 602 -12.23 -22.76 -14.85
C GLN A 602 -12.26 -21.77 -13.69
N VAL A 603 -11.44 -22.02 -12.68
CA VAL A 603 -11.20 -21.08 -11.57
C VAL A 603 -9.70 -21.03 -11.26
N ASP A 604 -9.13 -19.84 -11.26
CA ASP A 604 -7.69 -19.60 -11.15
C ASP A 604 -6.88 -20.46 -12.16
N ASN A 605 -5.92 -21.25 -11.67
CA ASN A 605 -5.10 -22.19 -12.45
C ASN A 605 -5.54 -23.65 -12.32
N ASN A 606 -6.75 -23.91 -11.81
CA ASN A 606 -7.18 -25.27 -11.55
C ASN A 606 -7.65 -25.96 -12.85
N PRO A 607 -7.53 -27.30 -12.93
CA PRO A 607 -8.09 -28.08 -14.03
C PRO A 607 -9.55 -27.69 -14.34
N PRO A 608 -9.92 -27.55 -15.63
CA PRO A 608 -11.29 -27.21 -16.01
C PRO A 608 -12.27 -28.32 -15.63
N LEU A 609 -13.46 -27.92 -15.22
CA LEU A 609 -14.64 -28.77 -15.08
C LEU A 609 -15.38 -28.89 -16.40
N TYR A 610 -16.03 -30.03 -16.64
CA TYR A 610 -16.78 -30.29 -17.85
C TYR A 610 -18.01 -31.18 -17.62
N PHE A 611 -19.16 -30.77 -18.17
CA PHE A 611 -20.26 -31.69 -18.37
C PHE A 611 -21.06 -31.39 -19.66
N GLU A 612 -21.89 -32.36 -20.03
CA GLU A 612 -22.74 -32.31 -21.21
C GLU A 612 -24.19 -32.66 -20.86
N ASP A 613 -25.15 -31.82 -21.24
CA ASP A 613 -26.59 -32.02 -21.08
C ASP A 613 -27.40 -31.27 -22.16
N GLU A 614 -28.38 -31.93 -22.76
CA GLU A 614 -29.21 -31.37 -23.84
C GLU A 614 -29.99 -30.12 -23.44
N THR A 615 -30.33 -29.97 -22.16
CA THR A 615 -31.08 -28.79 -21.69
C THR A 615 -30.27 -27.50 -21.77
N LEU A 616 -28.94 -27.57 -21.92
CA LEU A 616 -28.11 -26.40 -22.16
C LEU A 616 -28.37 -25.76 -23.53
N LYS A 617 -29.02 -26.44 -24.48
CA LYS A 617 -29.42 -25.87 -25.79
C LYS A 617 -30.65 -24.94 -25.72
N THR A 618 -31.13 -24.62 -24.52
CA THR A 618 -32.15 -23.59 -24.31
C THR A 618 -31.55 -22.19 -24.38
N GLU A 619 -32.35 -21.22 -24.83
CA GLU A 619 -32.06 -19.80 -24.62
C GLU A 619 -32.06 -19.48 -23.12
N LYS A 620 -31.12 -18.64 -22.68
CA LYS A 620 -30.92 -18.25 -21.27
C LYS A 620 -30.90 -16.71 -21.18
N PRO A 621 -32.06 -16.04 -21.11
CA PRO A 621 -32.12 -14.58 -21.08
C PRO A 621 -31.64 -13.95 -19.76
N ARG A 622 -31.53 -14.74 -18.69
CA ARG A 622 -31.32 -14.23 -17.32
C ARG A 622 -30.01 -14.74 -16.72
N LEU A 623 -29.18 -13.79 -16.27
CA LEU A 623 -28.04 -14.02 -15.40
C LEU A 623 -28.44 -13.70 -13.95
N VAL A 624 -27.94 -14.48 -13.00
CA VAL A 624 -28.09 -14.23 -11.57
C VAL A 624 -26.75 -14.33 -10.85
N LEU A 625 -26.51 -13.40 -9.92
CA LEU A 625 -25.44 -13.44 -8.94
C LEU A 625 -26.06 -13.79 -7.59
N ILE A 626 -25.57 -14.86 -6.98
CA ILE A 626 -26.14 -15.43 -5.77
C ILE A 626 -25.06 -15.54 -4.69
N ASN A 627 -25.41 -15.19 -3.46
CA ASN A 627 -24.60 -15.47 -2.27
C ASN A 627 -25.45 -16.13 -1.18
N TYR A 628 -24.90 -17.19 -0.59
CA TYR A 628 -25.40 -17.84 0.61
C TYR A 628 -24.42 -17.62 1.77
N GLY A 629 -24.89 -17.14 2.92
CA GLY A 629 -24.05 -16.80 4.07
C GLY A 629 -23.85 -15.29 4.26
N GLN A 630 -22.87 -14.91 5.07
CA GLN A 630 -22.74 -13.53 5.59
C GLN A 630 -22.50 -12.50 4.48
N PHE A 631 -21.31 -12.52 3.87
CA PHE A 631 -20.93 -11.59 2.82
C PHE A 631 -20.27 -12.35 1.68
N ALA A 632 -20.35 -11.81 0.48
CA ALA A 632 -19.47 -12.18 -0.62
C ALA A 632 -19.25 -10.97 -1.52
N TRP A 633 -18.31 -11.08 -2.45
CA TRP A 633 -17.99 -10.00 -3.39
C TRP A 633 -17.94 -10.51 -4.81
N PHE A 634 -18.38 -9.67 -5.73
CA PHE A 634 -18.23 -9.83 -7.17
C PHE A 634 -17.51 -8.61 -7.76
N ASP A 635 -16.76 -8.85 -8.82
CA ASP A 635 -16.06 -7.82 -9.60
C ASP A 635 -15.81 -8.31 -11.02
N ASP A 636 -15.48 -7.42 -11.96
CA ASP A 636 -15.14 -7.73 -13.35
C ASP A 636 -16.16 -8.67 -14.06
N VAL A 637 -17.47 -8.45 -13.88
CA VAL A 637 -18.49 -9.35 -14.45
C VAL A 637 -18.70 -9.03 -15.91
N LYS A 638 -18.26 -9.94 -16.78
CA LYS A 638 -18.37 -9.80 -18.24
C LYS A 638 -19.02 -11.02 -18.86
N VAL A 639 -19.96 -10.79 -19.77
CA VAL A 639 -20.64 -11.84 -20.53
C VAL A 639 -20.60 -11.53 -21.99
N TRP A 640 -20.11 -12.47 -22.79
CA TRP A 640 -20.13 -12.42 -24.25
C TRP A 640 -21.03 -13.52 -24.81
N LYS A 641 -21.57 -13.33 -26.01
CA LYS A 641 -22.04 -14.45 -26.84
C LYS A 641 -20.87 -15.40 -27.10
N GLY A 642 -21.11 -16.69 -26.92
CA GLY A 642 -20.14 -17.75 -27.19
C GLY A 642 -20.19 -18.20 -28.65
N GLU A 643 -19.09 -18.06 -29.37
CA GLU A 643 -18.89 -18.66 -30.69
C GLU A 643 -18.08 -19.96 -30.57
N ALA A 644 -18.32 -20.92 -31.46
CA ALA A 644 -17.57 -22.17 -31.46
C ALA A 644 -16.06 -21.91 -31.69
N SER A 645 -15.20 -22.51 -30.87
CA SER A 645 -13.76 -22.52 -31.11
C SER A 645 -13.38 -23.67 -32.04
N GLU A 646 -12.62 -23.38 -33.10
CA GLU A 646 -12.09 -24.39 -34.03
C GLU A 646 -11.17 -25.41 -33.33
N THR A 647 -10.56 -25.03 -32.20
CA THR A 647 -9.64 -25.87 -31.42
C THR A 647 -10.32 -26.74 -30.36
N TRP A 648 -11.65 -26.60 -30.21
CA TRP A 648 -12.40 -27.33 -29.19
C TRP A 648 -12.41 -28.85 -29.40
N PRO A 649 -12.57 -29.41 -30.61
CA PRO A 649 -12.62 -30.87 -30.80
C PRO A 649 -11.39 -31.61 -30.27
N GLU A 650 -10.19 -31.06 -30.47
CA GLU A 650 -8.93 -31.62 -29.94
C GLU A 650 -8.86 -31.49 -28.42
N ARG A 651 -9.21 -30.32 -27.86
CA ARG A 651 -9.18 -30.07 -26.41
C ARG A 651 -10.21 -30.91 -25.66
N ARG A 652 -11.41 -31.08 -26.22
CA ARG A 652 -12.47 -31.94 -25.67
C ARG A 652 -12.00 -33.38 -25.47
N LYS A 653 -11.21 -33.92 -26.41
CA LYS A 653 -10.64 -35.28 -26.28
C LYS A 653 -9.63 -35.40 -25.13
N GLN A 654 -8.95 -34.31 -24.77
CA GLN A 654 -8.02 -34.26 -23.63
C GLN A 654 -8.77 -34.17 -22.29
N LEU A 655 -9.92 -33.49 -22.26
CA LEU A 655 -10.75 -33.34 -21.06
C LEU A 655 -11.60 -34.55 -20.72
N LYS A 656 -11.98 -35.36 -21.72
CA LYS A 656 -12.72 -36.62 -21.53
C LYS A 656 -11.85 -37.82 -21.12
N LYS A 657 -10.52 -37.64 -21.05
CA LYS A 657 -9.56 -38.65 -20.56
C LYS A 657 -9.26 -38.40 -19.10
#